data_AF-A0A1M4YDA7-F1
#
_entry.id   AF-A0A1M4YDA7-F1
#
_cell.length_a   1.000
_cell.length_b   1.000
_cell.length_c   1.000
_cell.angle_alpha   90.00
_cell.angle_beta   90.00
_cell.angle_gamma   90.00
#
_symmetry.space_group_name_H-M   'P 1'
#
loop_
_entity.id
_entity.type
_entity.pdbx_description
1 polymer ?
#
loop_
_entity_poly.entity_id
_entity_poly.type
_entity_poly.pdbx_seq_one_letter_code
_entity_poly.pdbx_strand_id
1 'polypeptide(L)'
;MNKEIRRVFVEKKEGFNVEGLHLLKEFKETLEIQSLVDVRVINRYDISLEDFDQFEMIKKTVLAEPNADDIWEGDFVLEDGERVIPVEYLPGQYDQRADWASQGIRIITHGQDVRLKVAKLIVLKGDITEMDFDLIKDYLINPVDSREASLSMPKSLEDESVEVADVEVVEGFVELSREELLRYKSKKGFAMSDDDILFVQEYYKKDEDRNPTITELKVIDTYWSDHCRHTTFLTEITDVEIEEGVYSEDVKGAYKDYLDTRKMIYGDQNRPVTLMDMAVINMKLERKNGNLKDLDQSEEINACSVNIDVDIDGKDEKWLLMFKNETHNHPTEIEPFGGAATCLGGAIRDPLSGRSYVYQSMRVTGAADPRKPIKETMNGKLPQRKISKEAARGFSSYGNQIGLATGQVTEIYDEGYVAKRMEIGAVIGAAPKENVVREVPVVGDVILLIGGRTGRDGCGGATGSSKVHTEESILSCGAEVQKGNPPEERKIQRLFRNPKVSKMIKRCNDFGAGGVSVAIGELADSLEIDLDKVSKKYEGLDGTELAISESQERMAVVVDKKDVDKFLNYANEENIEGTAVARVTDTGRLVMKWRGKAILDLSRDFLNSNGAKQYAKVLVKSPVKSGCFEKRKASGGNLKEDFVQTFRDLNVCSQQGLSEIFDSTIGAGTVVMPFGGKKMVTPPEGMVGKIPIEKGDTSTCSLMSFGYQPEIFKWSPFHGGMYSVVESVAKMVAMGGDVEKIRFSFQEYFERLGEDPIRWGKPFSALLGAYQAQKSFSLAAIGGKDSMSGSFNEIDVPPTLVSFAVASDKVENIITPEFKNIGSKVYLLEVARDDKQVPDFVELKKLYKKIKNLIDGKVIAAAKALGKGGMAEAIGKMAFGNNIGFELAGDIAEEKIFELNIGAMLIEVPKESVPRFETTMEDSKAICAGFTVDSGKVVLKGSSVKIEELLEVWKKPLSNIFPETEEKELEIKAVAWDKGPVAKAGTKIAKPRVLIPVFPGTNCEYDTARVFEKAGAQVDTFVFRNLTAADIDKSLDELIKRIDNSQILMFPGGFSAGDEPDGSGKFIATIFRNGYVKDSVMNLLNNRDGLILGICNGFQALIKLGLLPHGEIREISPEDPTLTFNHIGRHVSKIAATKITSNLSPWFSQVEVGQMHMVPISHGEGRFAASREVLQQLEKNGQIATQYVDLKGDIASDGLSNPNGSEWAVEGITSPDGRVLGKMGHSERIGEGLYKNIPGEKDQKIFESGVKYFG
;
A
#
# COMPACT_ATOMS: atom_id res chain seq x y z
N MET A 1 4.28 3.76 44.38
CA MET A 1 3.18 4.70 44.66
C MET A 1 2.02 4.25 43.80
N ASN A 2 0.81 4.04 44.33
CA ASN A 2 -0.35 3.77 43.48
C ASN A 2 -0.63 5.05 42.68
N LYS A 3 -0.32 5.04 41.38
CA LYS A 3 -0.67 6.14 40.48
C LYS A 3 -2.21 6.21 40.40
N GLU A 4 -2.79 7.39 40.62
CA GLU A 4 -4.25 7.62 40.49
C GLU A 4 -4.65 7.37 39.03
N ILE A 5 -5.76 6.65 38.80
CA ILE A 5 -6.30 6.39 37.46
C ILE A 5 -7.55 7.23 37.27
N ARG A 6 -7.63 7.99 36.17
CA ARG A 6 -8.83 8.72 35.76
C ARG A 6 -9.39 8.18 34.46
N ARG A 7 -10.71 8.18 34.36
CA ARG A 7 -11.46 7.72 33.20
C ARG A 7 -12.16 8.88 32.52
N VAL A 8 -11.96 8.98 31.21
CA VAL A 8 -12.53 10.01 30.34
C VAL A 8 -13.27 9.34 29.20
N PHE A 9 -14.45 9.85 28.87
CA PHE A 9 -15.21 9.45 27.69
C PHE A 9 -15.26 10.61 26.71
N VAL A 10 -15.14 10.28 25.42
CA VAL A 10 -15.21 11.23 24.31
C VAL A 10 -16.20 10.71 23.29
N GLU A 11 -17.20 11.52 22.97
CA GLU A 11 -18.25 11.22 22.01
C GLU A 11 -18.36 12.33 20.98
N LYS A 12 -18.54 11.99 19.71
CA LYS A 12 -18.77 12.99 18.66
C LYS A 12 -20.16 13.62 18.81
N LYS A 13 -20.24 14.94 18.74
CA LYS A 13 -21.52 15.67 18.72
C LYS A 13 -22.36 15.31 17.50
N GLU A 14 -23.65 15.59 17.58
CA GLU A 14 -24.58 15.43 16.45
C GLU A 14 -24.05 16.18 15.21
N GLY A 15 -24.05 15.51 14.05
CA GLY A 15 -23.50 16.03 12.80
C GLY A 15 -22.00 15.72 12.56
N PHE A 16 -21.31 15.20 13.58
CA PHE A 16 -19.92 14.73 13.51
C PHE A 16 -19.76 13.21 13.71
N ASN A 17 -20.83 12.51 14.11
CA ASN A 17 -20.88 11.07 14.37
C ASN A 17 -20.93 10.18 13.10
N VAL A 18 -20.09 10.48 12.09
CA VAL A 18 -20.06 9.76 10.80
C VAL A 18 -19.85 8.25 10.99
N GLU A 19 -18.96 7.84 11.90
CA GLU A 19 -18.73 6.42 12.20
C GLU A 19 -19.99 5.71 12.71
N GLY A 20 -20.72 6.31 13.65
CA GLY A 20 -21.96 5.75 14.19
C GLY A 20 -23.05 5.59 13.12
N LEU A 21 -23.23 6.61 12.27
CA LEU A 21 -24.18 6.58 11.15
C LEU A 21 -23.83 5.49 10.13
N HIS A 22 -22.54 5.28 9.86
CA HIS A 22 -22.06 4.22 8.99
C HIS A 22 -22.29 2.83 9.58
N LEU A 23 -22.00 2.63 10.87
CA LEU A 23 -22.28 1.37 11.56
C LEU A 23 -23.79 1.08 11.57
N LEU A 24 -24.63 2.08 11.84
CA LEU A 24 -26.08 1.95 11.75
C LEU A 24 -26.53 1.49 10.36
N LYS A 25 -26.01 2.12 9.30
CA LYS A 25 -26.30 1.73 7.92
C LYS A 25 -25.82 0.31 7.63
N GLU A 26 -24.61 -0.04 8.06
CA GLU A 26 -24.02 -1.36 7.86
C GLU A 26 -24.82 -2.46 8.58
N PHE A 27 -25.24 -2.24 9.82
CA PHE A 27 -26.06 -3.20 10.57
C PHE A 27 -27.46 -3.36 9.95
N LYS A 28 -28.06 -2.28 9.45
CA LYS A 28 -29.36 -2.35 8.76
C LYS A 28 -29.27 -3.07 7.41
N GLU A 29 -28.31 -2.69 6.58
CA GLU A 29 -28.23 -3.17 5.19
C GLU A 29 -27.53 -4.52 5.07
N THR A 30 -26.56 -4.80 5.95
CA THR A 30 -25.71 -5.99 5.84
C THR A 30 -26.11 -7.09 6.83
N LEU A 31 -26.47 -6.72 8.07
CA LEU A 31 -26.98 -7.68 9.07
C LEU A 31 -28.51 -7.82 9.04
N GLU A 32 -29.21 -7.03 8.22
CA GLU A 32 -30.67 -7.03 8.06
C GLU A 32 -31.45 -6.63 9.34
N ILE A 33 -30.82 -5.92 10.29
CA ILE A 33 -31.41 -5.53 11.58
C ILE A 33 -32.16 -4.19 11.47
N GLN A 34 -33.39 -4.23 10.96
CA GLN A 34 -34.19 -3.03 10.69
C GLN A 34 -34.74 -2.33 11.95
N SER A 35 -34.82 -3.04 13.08
CA SER A 35 -35.34 -2.50 14.35
C SER A 35 -34.37 -1.57 15.07
N LEU A 36 -33.11 -1.51 14.63
CA LEU A 36 -32.09 -0.61 15.17
C LEU A 36 -32.44 0.84 14.83
N VAL A 37 -32.50 1.71 15.82
CA VAL A 37 -32.88 3.12 15.66
C VAL A 37 -31.63 3.98 15.52
N ASP A 38 -30.66 3.79 16.40
CA ASP A 38 -29.46 4.63 16.50
C ASP A 38 -28.23 3.83 16.96
N VAL A 39 -27.04 4.31 16.58
CA VAL A 39 -25.73 3.79 17.01
C VAL A 39 -24.82 4.94 17.40
N ARG A 40 -24.36 4.92 18.65
CA ARG A 40 -23.38 5.88 19.17
C ARG A 40 -22.03 5.20 19.36
N VAL A 41 -20.96 5.95 19.12
CA VAL A 41 -19.58 5.48 19.27
C VAL A 41 -18.86 6.39 20.27
N ILE A 42 -18.37 5.80 21.35
CA ILE A 42 -17.75 6.53 22.46
C ILE A 42 -16.36 5.96 22.72
N ASN A 43 -15.34 6.80 22.73
CA ASN A 43 -13.99 6.41 23.10
C ASN A 43 -13.79 6.58 24.61
N ARG A 44 -13.41 5.51 25.29
CA ARG A 44 -13.05 5.49 26.71
C ARG A 44 -11.54 5.47 26.87
N TYR A 45 -11.00 6.44 27.61
CA TYR A 45 -9.59 6.53 27.97
C TYR A 45 -9.42 6.32 29.47
N ASP A 46 -8.63 5.32 29.84
CA ASP A 46 -8.17 5.11 31.22
C ASP A 46 -6.72 5.58 31.32
N ILE A 47 -6.44 6.59 32.14
CA ILE A 47 -5.17 7.33 32.15
C ILE A 47 -4.55 7.30 33.54
N SER A 48 -3.26 6.98 33.59
CA SER A 48 -2.44 7.00 34.80
C SER A 48 -1.26 7.95 34.61
N LEU A 49 -1.18 8.98 35.48
CA LEU A 49 -0.16 10.03 35.47
C LEU A 49 0.52 10.14 36.86
N GLU A 50 1.70 10.76 36.90
CA GLU A 50 2.34 11.14 38.15
C GLU A 50 1.67 12.35 38.81
N ASP A 51 1.19 13.28 38.00
CA ASP A 51 0.48 14.49 38.41
C ASP A 51 -0.62 14.85 37.40
N PHE A 52 -1.71 15.43 37.89
CA PHE A 52 -2.91 15.81 37.13
C PHE A 52 -3.10 17.33 37.00
N ASP A 53 -2.12 18.15 37.39
CA ASP A 53 -2.19 19.63 37.28
C ASP A 53 -2.56 20.13 35.87
N GLN A 54 -2.12 19.43 34.81
CA GLN A 54 -2.40 19.77 33.41
C GLN A 54 -3.56 18.96 32.79
N PHE A 55 -4.34 18.23 33.60
CA PHE A 55 -5.34 17.29 33.09
C PHE A 55 -6.48 17.94 32.29
N GLU A 56 -6.94 19.13 32.69
CA GLU A 56 -7.93 19.89 31.92
C GLU A 56 -7.40 20.28 30.52
N MET A 57 -6.11 20.60 30.42
CA MET A 57 -5.47 20.89 29.13
C MET A 57 -5.40 19.62 28.29
N ILE A 58 -4.98 18.48 28.86
CA ILE A 58 -4.93 17.18 28.18
C ILE A 58 -6.29 16.81 27.58
N LYS A 59 -7.37 16.92 28.37
CA LYS A 59 -8.73 16.63 27.93
C LYS A 59 -9.14 17.42 26.69
N LYS A 60 -8.88 18.74 26.69
CA LYS A 60 -9.34 19.68 25.65
C LYS A 60 -8.42 19.82 24.44
N THR A 61 -7.20 19.29 24.49
CA THR A 61 -6.19 19.47 23.43
C THR A 61 -5.75 18.17 22.79
N VAL A 62 -5.63 17.09 23.58
CA VAL A 62 -5.25 15.77 23.08
C VAL A 62 -6.51 14.94 22.85
N LEU A 63 -7.28 14.67 23.90
CA LEU A 63 -8.33 13.64 23.86
C LEU A 63 -9.58 14.05 23.07
N ALA A 64 -9.95 15.34 23.09
CA ALA A 64 -11.19 15.85 22.51
C ALA A 64 -11.02 17.26 21.94
N GLU A 65 -11.97 17.66 21.09
CA GLU A 65 -12.10 19.01 20.52
C GLU A 65 -13.42 19.68 20.97
N PRO A 66 -13.36 20.87 21.62
CA PRO A 66 -14.56 21.51 22.17
C PRO A 66 -15.71 21.77 21.19
N ASN A 67 -15.40 21.95 19.91
CA ASN A 67 -16.38 22.21 18.84
C ASN A 67 -16.96 20.93 18.21
N ALA A 68 -16.27 19.79 18.29
CA ALA A 68 -16.71 18.54 17.64
C ALA A 68 -17.11 17.42 18.62
N ASP A 69 -16.64 17.48 19.87
CA ASP A 69 -16.74 16.40 20.84
C ASP A 69 -17.42 16.84 22.15
N ASP A 70 -18.20 15.93 22.71
CA ASP A 70 -18.62 15.94 24.11
C ASP A 70 -17.64 15.10 24.94
N ILE A 71 -17.31 15.59 26.13
CA ILE A 71 -16.31 14.97 27.02
C ILE A 71 -16.80 14.98 28.47
N TRP A 72 -16.68 13.83 29.15
CA TRP A 72 -17.03 13.70 30.56
C TRP A 72 -16.16 12.68 31.30
N GLU A 73 -16.20 12.73 32.63
CA GLU A 73 -15.44 11.86 33.54
C GLU A 73 -16.38 10.99 34.38
N GLY A 74 -15.85 9.89 34.91
CA GLY A 74 -16.52 9.06 35.91
C GLY A 74 -17.09 7.76 35.34
N ASP A 75 -18.33 7.45 35.70
CA ASP A 75 -19.00 6.21 35.32
C ASP A 75 -19.77 6.35 34.00
N PHE A 76 -19.82 5.25 33.24
CA PHE A 76 -20.65 5.15 32.05
C PHE A 76 -22.07 4.73 32.44
N VAL A 77 -23.07 5.50 32.01
CA VAL A 77 -24.49 5.22 32.29
C VAL A 77 -25.24 5.02 30.97
N LEU A 78 -26.02 3.94 30.89
CA LEU A 78 -26.89 3.65 29.76
C LEU A 78 -28.28 4.26 29.97
N GLU A 79 -28.88 4.77 28.90
CA GLU A 79 -30.28 5.18 28.90
C GLU A 79 -31.22 3.96 28.79
N ASP A 80 -32.49 4.15 29.15
CA ASP A 80 -33.52 3.12 28.97
C ASP A 80 -33.65 2.71 27.49
N GLY A 81 -33.51 1.40 27.24
CA GLY A 81 -33.57 0.83 25.88
C GLY A 81 -32.25 0.88 25.10
N GLU A 82 -31.14 1.29 25.73
CA GLU A 82 -29.80 1.18 25.16
C GLU A 82 -29.10 -0.11 25.61
N ARG A 83 -28.25 -0.65 24.72
CA ARG A 83 -27.29 -1.73 25.02
C ARG A 83 -25.91 -1.29 24.57
N VAL A 84 -24.85 -1.79 25.20
CA VAL A 84 -23.46 -1.45 24.83
C VAL A 84 -22.63 -2.70 24.53
N ILE A 85 -21.79 -2.58 23.52
CA ILE A 85 -20.73 -3.54 23.20
C ILE A 85 -19.40 -2.80 23.38
N PRO A 86 -18.70 -3.00 24.51
CA PRO A 86 -17.40 -2.39 24.75
C PRO A 86 -16.29 -3.22 24.09
N VAL A 87 -15.48 -2.63 23.22
CA VAL A 87 -14.42 -3.32 22.46
C VAL A 87 -13.05 -2.74 22.81
N GLU A 88 -12.08 -3.59 23.12
CA GLU A 88 -10.66 -3.23 23.27
C GLU A 88 -9.77 -4.23 22.56
N TYR A 89 -8.54 -3.84 22.22
CA TYR A 89 -7.57 -4.79 21.69
C TYR A 89 -7.09 -5.78 22.74
N LEU A 90 -6.67 -6.96 22.28
CA LEU A 90 -6.00 -7.93 23.14
C LEU A 90 -4.69 -7.36 23.70
N PRO A 91 -4.30 -7.74 24.94
CA PRO A 91 -3.00 -7.33 25.50
C PRO A 91 -1.83 -7.66 24.56
N GLY A 92 -0.94 -6.69 24.35
CA GLY A 92 0.24 -6.83 23.48
C GLY A 92 0.03 -6.38 22.03
N GLN A 93 -1.21 -6.26 21.55
CA GLN A 93 -1.51 -5.70 20.24
C GLN A 93 -1.18 -4.20 20.19
N TYR A 94 -0.72 -3.72 19.03
CA TYR A 94 -0.43 -2.29 18.84
C TYR A 94 -1.72 -1.49 18.78
N ASP A 95 -1.95 -0.65 19.78
CA ASP A 95 -3.03 0.33 19.82
C ASP A 95 -2.48 1.69 19.41
N GLN A 96 -2.66 2.04 18.14
CA GLN A 96 -2.20 3.29 17.55
C GLN A 96 -2.76 4.51 18.30
N ARG A 97 -4.03 4.47 18.69
CA ARG A 97 -4.67 5.56 19.42
C ARG A 97 -4.06 5.74 20.80
N ALA A 98 -3.84 4.64 21.52
CA ALA A 98 -3.25 4.69 22.84
C ALA A 98 -1.81 5.24 22.81
N ASP A 99 -1.01 4.80 21.84
CA ASP A 99 0.37 5.24 21.66
C ASP A 99 0.45 6.75 21.36
N TRP A 100 -0.29 7.23 20.35
CA TRP A 100 -0.24 8.64 19.97
C TRP A 100 -0.86 9.58 21.01
N ALA A 101 -1.94 9.17 21.68
CA ALA A 101 -2.47 9.92 22.82
C ALA A 101 -1.41 10.03 23.94
N SER A 102 -0.70 8.94 24.25
CA SER A 102 0.37 8.94 25.25
C SER A 102 1.52 9.87 24.85
N GLN A 103 1.94 9.86 23.58
CA GLN A 103 2.98 10.77 23.08
C GLN A 103 2.54 12.24 23.09
N GLY A 104 1.28 12.53 22.75
CA GLY A 104 0.70 13.87 22.86
C GLY A 104 0.68 14.39 24.29
N ILE A 105 0.30 13.55 25.25
CA ILE A 105 0.32 13.89 26.69
C ILE A 105 1.75 14.16 27.15
N ARG A 106 2.73 13.35 26.74
CA ARG A 106 4.16 13.54 27.07
C ARG A 106 4.70 14.90 26.62
N ILE A 107 4.20 15.46 25.53
CA ILE A 107 4.60 16.81 25.08
C ILE A 107 4.10 17.87 26.06
N ILE A 108 2.86 17.76 26.53
CA ILE A 108 2.26 18.70 27.48
C ILE A 108 2.94 18.61 28.85
N THR A 109 3.22 17.39 29.30
CA THR A 109 3.80 17.09 30.61
C THR A 109 5.32 17.12 30.65
N HIS A 110 6.00 17.58 29.58
CA HIS A 110 7.46 17.62 29.48
C HIS A 110 8.14 16.26 29.73
N GLY A 111 7.54 15.20 29.20
CA GLY A 111 8.11 13.85 29.16
C GLY A 111 7.82 12.97 30.38
N GLN A 112 6.80 13.29 31.18
CA GLN A 112 6.34 12.39 32.25
C GLN A 112 5.95 11.01 31.70
N ASP A 113 6.11 9.95 32.50
CA ASP A 113 5.67 8.61 32.11
C ASP A 113 4.14 8.51 32.18
N VAL A 114 3.54 8.19 31.03
CA VAL A 114 2.08 8.10 30.83
C VAL A 114 1.73 6.67 30.47
N ARG A 115 0.73 6.10 31.17
CA ARG A 115 0.10 4.84 30.79
C ARG A 115 -1.37 5.10 30.46
N LEU A 116 -1.80 4.57 29.32
CA LEU A 116 -3.11 4.84 28.77
C LEU A 116 -3.67 3.56 28.13
N LYS A 117 -4.92 3.22 28.46
CA LYS A 117 -5.68 2.15 27.80
C LYS A 117 -6.93 2.74 27.16
N VAL A 118 -7.26 2.26 25.96
CA VAL A 118 -8.42 2.73 25.20
C VAL A 118 -9.40 1.60 24.98
N ALA A 119 -10.69 1.90 25.06
CA ALA A 119 -11.76 1.03 24.59
C ALA A 119 -12.79 1.85 23.80
N LYS A 120 -13.40 1.22 22.80
CA LYS A 120 -14.49 1.80 22.02
C LYS A 120 -15.81 1.20 22.50
N LEU A 121 -16.73 2.03 22.96
CA LEU A 121 -18.08 1.63 23.37
C LEU A 121 -19.04 1.86 22.19
N ILE A 122 -19.62 0.78 21.68
CA ILE A 122 -20.67 0.85 20.65
C ILE A 122 -22.02 0.73 21.35
N VAL A 123 -22.75 1.84 21.43
CA VAL A 123 -24.06 1.91 22.08
C VAL A 123 -25.15 1.78 21.03
N LEU A 124 -26.06 0.83 21.23
CA LEU A 124 -27.13 0.46 20.32
C LEU A 124 -28.47 0.84 20.94
N LYS A 125 -29.33 1.51 20.18
CA LYS A 125 -30.68 1.89 20.62
C LYS A 125 -31.72 1.34 19.66
N GLY A 126 -32.75 0.65 20.18
CA GLY A 126 -33.84 0.07 19.39
C GLY A 126 -34.42 -1.19 20.02
N ASP A 127 -35.39 -1.80 19.34
CA ASP A 127 -35.96 -3.10 19.75
C ASP A 127 -35.07 -4.24 19.24
N ILE A 128 -33.97 -4.48 19.96
CA ILE A 128 -32.89 -5.40 19.55
C ILE A 128 -33.08 -6.73 20.30
N THR A 129 -33.27 -7.83 19.57
CA THR A 129 -33.34 -9.16 20.18
C THR A 129 -31.97 -9.62 20.66
N GLU A 130 -31.90 -10.61 21.56
CA GLU A 130 -30.59 -11.18 21.96
C GLU A 130 -29.81 -11.73 20.77
N MET A 131 -30.50 -12.34 19.80
CA MET A 131 -29.88 -12.87 18.59
C MET A 131 -29.26 -11.75 17.72
N ASP A 132 -29.96 -10.62 17.57
CA ASP A 132 -29.43 -9.47 16.83
C ASP A 132 -28.23 -8.84 17.55
N PHE A 133 -28.27 -8.78 18.88
CA PHE A 133 -27.18 -8.25 19.68
C PHE A 133 -25.92 -9.11 19.58
N ASP A 134 -26.06 -10.44 19.68
CA ASP A 134 -24.95 -11.38 19.51
C ASP A 134 -24.38 -11.31 18.08
N LEU A 135 -25.23 -11.19 17.07
CA LEU A 135 -24.79 -11.02 15.68
C LEU A 135 -23.96 -9.74 15.46
N ILE A 136 -24.38 -8.62 16.04
CA ILE A 136 -23.60 -7.36 16.00
C ILE A 136 -22.28 -7.52 16.76
N LYS A 137 -22.30 -8.19 17.92
CA LYS A 137 -21.11 -8.44 18.74
C LYS A 137 -20.07 -9.27 17.99
N ASP A 138 -20.49 -10.37 17.37
CA ASP A 138 -19.62 -11.24 16.55
C ASP A 138 -19.13 -10.53 15.28
N TYR A 139 -19.93 -9.60 14.75
CA TYR A 139 -19.52 -8.77 13.62
C TYR A 139 -18.42 -7.76 14.02
N LEU A 140 -18.50 -7.17 15.22
CA LEU A 140 -17.58 -6.13 15.70
C LEU A 140 -16.29 -6.69 16.30
N ILE A 141 -16.36 -7.79 17.04
CA ILE A 141 -15.23 -8.35 17.77
C ILE A 141 -14.63 -9.49 16.95
N ASN A 142 -13.38 -9.29 16.50
CA ASN A 142 -12.58 -10.40 15.99
C ASN A 142 -11.78 -10.99 17.17
N PRO A 143 -12.05 -12.22 17.62
CA PRO A 143 -11.39 -12.80 18.79
C PRO A 143 -9.87 -12.97 18.62
N VAL A 144 -9.35 -12.81 17.39
CA VAL A 144 -7.93 -12.84 17.06
C VAL A 144 -7.21 -11.57 17.49
N ASP A 145 -7.87 -10.41 17.49
CA ASP A 145 -7.23 -9.12 17.76
C ASP A 145 -7.89 -8.29 18.87
N SER A 146 -9.16 -8.55 19.18
CA SER A 146 -9.99 -7.74 20.05
C SER A 146 -10.83 -8.60 20.98
N ARG A 147 -11.27 -7.98 22.08
CA ARG A 147 -12.13 -8.59 23.08
C ARG A 147 -13.10 -7.58 23.66
N GLU A 148 -14.05 -8.08 24.42
CA GLU A 148 -14.95 -7.23 25.19
C GLU A 148 -14.20 -6.54 26.33
N ALA A 149 -14.29 -5.21 26.39
CA ALA A 149 -13.63 -4.42 27.42
C ALA A 149 -14.47 -4.39 28.71
N SER A 150 -13.81 -4.42 29.88
CA SER A 150 -14.53 -4.29 31.15
C SER A 150 -15.10 -2.89 31.32
N LEU A 151 -16.39 -2.76 31.65
CA LEU A 151 -16.98 -1.46 32.03
C LEU A 151 -16.52 -0.99 33.42
N SER A 152 -15.99 -1.88 34.26
CA SER A 152 -15.49 -1.51 35.59
C SER A 152 -14.17 -0.72 35.51
N MET A 153 -13.91 0.10 36.54
CA MET A 153 -12.66 0.85 36.63
C MET A 153 -11.48 -0.12 36.90
N PRO A 154 -10.39 -0.09 36.10
CA PRO A 154 -9.24 -0.95 36.35
C PRO A 154 -8.53 -0.56 37.65
N LYS A 155 -7.96 -1.55 38.34
CA LYS A 155 -7.17 -1.33 39.56
C LYS A 155 -5.73 -0.88 39.27
N SER A 156 -5.21 -1.28 38.12
CA SER A 156 -3.88 -0.93 37.61
C SER A 156 -3.93 -0.86 36.09
N LEU A 157 -3.14 0.05 35.51
CA LEU A 157 -2.86 0.05 34.07
C LEU A 157 -1.52 -0.62 33.74
N GLU A 158 -0.74 -1.01 34.77
CA GLU A 158 0.49 -1.78 34.59
C GLU A 158 0.14 -3.20 34.14
N ASP A 159 0.96 -3.73 33.24
CA ASP A 159 0.93 -5.14 32.91
C ASP A 159 1.47 -5.94 34.10
N GLU A 160 0.87 -7.09 34.39
CA GLU A 160 1.32 -7.93 35.50
C GLU A 160 2.79 -8.32 35.27
N SER A 161 3.66 -8.05 36.24
CA SER A 161 5.07 -8.43 36.17
C SER A 161 5.17 -9.96 36.23
N VAL A 162 5.27 -10.59 35.06
CA VAL A 162 5.48 -12.04 34.98
C VAL A 162 6.97 -12.30 35.16
N GLU A 163 7.33 -13.07 36.19
CA GLU A 163 8.69 -13.58 36.35
C GLU A 163 8.96 -14.61 35.24
N VAL A 164 9.74 -14.20 34.24
CA VAL A 164 10.01 -15.04 33.06
C VAL A 164 11.08 -16.08 33.41
N ALA A 165 10.73 -17.35 33.26
CA ALA A 165 11.63 -18.48 33.48
C ALA A 165 12.80 -18.50 32.47
N ASP A 166 13.86 -19.22 32.81
CA ASP A 166 14.93 -19.52 31.88
C ASP A 166 14.45 -20.43 30.74
N VAL A 167 15.10 -20.34 29.58
CA VAL A 167 14.80 -21.19 28.42
C VAL A 167 15.05 -22.67 28.76
N GLU A 168 14.06 -23.52 28.46
CA GLU A 168 14.09 -24.97 28.69
C GLU A 168 15.15 -25.67 27.81
N VAL A 169 15.96 -26.54 28.42
CA VAL A 169 16.74 -27.58 27.72
C VAL A 169 15.86 -28.81 27.60
N VAL A 170 15.74 -29.38 26.40
CA VAL A 170 14.88 -30.54 26.12
C VAL A 170 15.61 -31.81 26.55
N GLU A 171 15.59 -32.10 27.85
CA GLU A 171 16.30 -33.24 28.41
C GLU A 171 15.86 -34.58 27.81
N GLY A 172 16.84 -35.42 27.48
CA GLY A 172 16.64 -36.74 26.88
C GLY A 172 16.30 -36.74 25.38
N PHE A 173 16.32 -35.58 24.71
CA PHE A 173 15.99 -35.47 23.28
C PHE A 173 16.79 -36.43 22.39
N VAL A 174 18.10 -36.55 22.61
CA VAL A 174 18.99 -37.44 21.82
C VAL A 174 18.78 -38.94 22.11
N GLU A 175 18.03 -39.26 23.17
CA GLU A 175 17.73 -40.62 23.62
C GLU A 175 16.33 -41.09 23.22
N LEU A 176 15.44 -40.16 22.81
CA LEU A 176 14.07 -40.48 22.39
C LEU A 176 14.07 -41.49 21.24
N SER A 177 13.21 -42.50 21.34
CA SER A 177 12.90 -43.37 20.21
C SER A 177 12.19 -42.58 19.10
N ARG A 178 12.18 -43.12 17.87
CA ARG A 178 11.46 -42.51 16.74
C ARG A 178 10.01 -42.18 17.09
N GLU A 179 9.28 -43.09 17.74
CA GLU A 179 7.88 -42.84 18.10
C GLU A 179 7.72 -41.71 19.12
N GLU A 180 8.61 -41.64 20.12
CA GLU A 180 8.56 -40.60 21.15
C GLU A 180 8.92 -39.23 20.57
N LEU A 181 9.89 -39.17 19.65
CA LEU A 181 10.28 -37.95 18.96
C LEU A 181 9.16 -37.40 18.09
N LEU A 182 8.46 -38.26 17.35
CA LEU A 182 7.31 -37.86 16.53
C LEU A 182 6.14 -37.39 17.39
N ARG A 183 5.87 -38.06 18.53
CA ARG A 183 4.87 -37.58 19.50
C ARG A 183 5.28 -36.23 20.10
N TYR A 184 6.56 -36.03 20.39
CA TYR A 184 7.08 -34.75 20.87
C TYR A 184 6.89 -33.64 19.84
N LYS A 185 7.20 -33.90 18.56
CA LYS A 185 6.97 -32.99 17.43
C LYS A 185 5.53 -32.50 17.38
N SER A 186 4.58 -33.46 17.36
CA SER A 186 3.15 -33.15 17.31
C SER A 186 2.67 -32.41 18.55
N LYS A 187 3.16 -32.80 19.74
CA LYS A 187 2.79 -32.13 21.01
C LYS A 187 3.29 -30.68 21.08
N LYS A 188 4.47 -30.39 20.54
CA LYS A 188 5.05 -29.03 20.51
C LYS A 188 4.59 -28.21 19.30
N GLY A 189 3.92 -28.84 18.32
CA GLY A 189 3.32 -28.16 17.17
C GLY A 189 4.31 -27.65 16.13
N PHE A 190 5.48 -28.29 16.00
CA PHE A 190 6.48 -27.97 14.98
C PHE A 190 5.96 -28.28 13.57
N ALA A 191 6.34 -27.45 12.60
CA ALA A 191 5.99 -27.61 11.18
C ALA A 191 6.96 -28.53 10.41
N MET A 192 8.14 -28.84 10.99
CA MET A 192 9.11 -29.80 10.46
C MET A 192 8.50 -31.13 9.98
N SER A 193 9.06 -31.69 8.92
CA SER A 193 8.73 -33.05 8.50
C SER A 193 9.22 -34.10 9.51
N ASP A 194 8.76 -35.34 9.37
CA ASP A 194 9.22 -36.44 10.21
C ASP A 194 10.73 -36.69 10.03
N ASP A 195 11.24 -36.51 8.81
CA ASP A 195 12.65 -36.69 8.50
C ASP A 195 13.51 -35.51 8.99
N ASP A 196 12.96 -34.30 9.00
CA ASP A 196 13.66 -33.13 9.54
C ASP A 196 13.94 -33.28 11.03
N ILE A 197 12.94 -33.64 11.85
CA ILE A 197 13.17 -33.76 13.30
C ILE A 197 14.14 -34.89 13.64
N LEU A 198 14.13 -35.98 12.84
CA LEU A 198 15.11 -37.07 12.97
C LEU A 198 16.52 -36.62 12.59
N PHE A 199 16.64 -35.82 11.53
CA PHE A 199 17.90 -35.22 11.11
C PHE A 199 18.46 -34.28 12.19
N VAL A 200 17.60 -33.48 12.83
CA VAL A 200 17.96 -32.62 13.98
C VAL A 200 18.43 -33.47 15.15
N GLN A 201 17.70 -34.54 15.52
CA GLN A 201 18.12 -35.43 16.60
C GLN A 201 19.51 -36.03 16.34
N GLU A 202 19.76 -36.45 15.10
CA GLU A 202 21.03 -37.04 14.72
C GLU A 202 22.19 -36.04 14.81
N TYR A 203 21.98 -34.79 14.40
CA TYR A 203 22.96 -33.71 14.55
C TYR A 203 23.33 -33.47 16.02
N TYR A 204 22.32 -33.32 16.89
CA TYR A 204 22.57 -33.11 18.33
C TYR A 204 23.25 -34.30 18.99
N LYS A 205 22.96 -35.52 18.51
CA LYS A 205 23.54 -36.74 19.03
C LYS A 205 24.98 -36.98 18.56
N LYS A 206 25.31 -36.64 17.32
CA LYS A 206 26.62 -36.96 16.71
C LYS A 206 27.60 -35.81 16.72
N ASP A 207 27.11 -34.60 16.40
CA ASP A 207 27.97 -33.45 16.11
C ASP A 207 28.09 -32.51 17.31
N GLU A 208 27.03 -32.34 18.10
CA GLU A 208 27.02 -31.43 19.26
C GLU A 208 27.19 -32.13 20.63
N ASP A 209 26.93 -33.44 20.71
CA ASP A 209 27.01 -34.27 21.94
C ASP A 209 26.26 -33.65 23.15
N ARG A 210 25.07 -33.10 22.90
CA ARG A 210 24.22 -32.45 23.92
C ARG A 210 22.74 -32.43 23.54
N ASN A 211 21.88 -32.17 24.51
CA ASN A 211 20.48 -31.87 24.24
C ASN A 211 20.30 -30.42 23.72
N PRO A 212 19.33 -30.18 22.82
CA PRO A 212 19.01 -28.85 22.33
C PRO A 212 18.20 -28.04 23.36
N THR A 213 18.26 -26.71 23.26
CA THR A 213 17.27 -25.84 23.90
C THR A 213 15.97 -25.81 23.09
N ILE A 214 14.87 -25.40 23.72
CA ILE A 214 13.61 -25.17 22.99
C ILE A 214 13.74 -24.03 21.97
N THR A 215 14.60 -23.02 22.24
CA THR A 215 14.89 -21.94 21.30
C THR A 215 15.56 -22.48 20.04
N GLU A 216 16.54 -23.37 20.16
CA GLU A 216 17.21 -23.98 19.00
C GLU A 216 16.23 -24.74 18.11
N LEU A 217 15.37 -25.57 18.70
CA LEU A 217 14.36 -26.31 17.93
C LEU A 217 13.36 -25.37 17.24
N LYS A 218 12.90 -24.31 17.91
CA LYS A 218 11.97 -23.32 17.32
C LYS A 218 12.63 -22.50 16.21
N VAL A 219 13.90 -22.11 16.38
CA VAL A 219 14.64 -21.40 15.34
C VAL A 219 14.86 -22.32 14.14
N ILE A 220 15.23 -23.59 14.32
CA ILE A 220 15.35 -24.54 13.21
C ILE A 220 14.00 -24.72 12.49
N ASP A 221 12.90 -24.92 13.23
CA ASP A 221 11.54 -25.05 12.67
C ASP A 221 11.14 -23.85 11.81
N THR A 222 11.54 -22.65 12.25
CA THR A 222 11.25 -21.40 11.54
C THR A 222 12.18 -21.22 10.33
N TYR A 223 13.48 -21.48 10.51
CA TYR A 223 14.51 -21.28 9.49
C TYR A 223 14.37 -22.26 8.32
N TRP A 224 13.88 -23.47 8.56
CA TRP A 224 13.60 -24.50 7.53
C TRP A 224 12.15 -24.55 7.09
N SER A 225 11.30 -23.61 7.55
CA SER A 225 9.92 -23.51 7.09
C SER A 225 9.85 -23.22 5.59
N ASP A 226 8.77 -23.68 4.95
CA ASP A 226 8.53 -23.46 3.53
C ASP A 226 8.52 -21.96 3.17
N HIS A 227 8.02 -21.12 4.08
CA HIS A 227 7.98 -19.67 3.91
C HIS A 227 9.37 -19.01 3.85
N CYS A 228 10.35 -19.51 4.61
CA CYS A 228 11.70 -18.93 4.67
C CYS A 228 12.64 -19.50 3.62
N ARG A 229 12.47 -20.78 3.24
CA ARG A 229 13.43 -21.50 2.37
C ARG A 229 12.85 -22.09 1.10
N HIS A 230 11.57 -21.87 0.82
CA HIS A 230 10.92 -22.34 -0.40
C HIS A 230 11.07 -23.87 -0.58
N THR A 231 10.93 -24.62 0.51
CA THR A 231 11.19 -26.06 0.57
C THR A 231 10.41 -26.80 -0.54
N THR A 232 9.14 -26.45 -0.75
CA THR A 232 8.29 -26.97 -1.83
C THR A 232 8.87 -26.69 -3.22
N PHE A 233 9.40 -25.50 -3.44
CA PHE A 233 10.03 -25.12 -4.72
C PHE A 233 11.41 -25.76 -4.91
N LEU A 234 12.07 -26.18 -3.84
CA LEU A 234 13.35 -26.90 -3.83
C LEU A 234 13.20 -28.42 -3.82
N THR A 235 11.99 -28.96 -3.61
CA THR A 235 11.70 -30.40 -3.68
C THR A 235 12.10 -31.00 -5.02
N GLU A 236 12.78 -32.14 -4.97
CA GLU A 236 13.26 -32.83 -6.16
C GLU A 236 12.12 -33.57 -6.87
N ILE A 237 11.88 -33.22 -8.13
CA ILE A 237 10.89 -33.86 -8.98
C ILE A 237 11.54 -35.08 -9.65
N THR A 238 11.11 -36.26 -9.22
CA THR A 238 11.72 -37.55 -9.61
C THR A 238 11.05 -38.20 -10.82
N ASP A 239 9.77 -37.90 -11.04
CA ASP A 239 8.96 -38.48 -12.10
C ASP A 239 8.00 -37.42 -12.66
N VAL A 240 7.89 -37.35 -13.99
CA VAL A 240 7.04 -36.39 -14.71
C VAL A 240 6.25 -37.14 -15.76
N GLU A 241 4.96 -37.31 -15.49
CA GLU A 241 3.99 -37.85 -16.44
C GLU A 241 3.15 -36.71 -17.02
N ILE A 242 2.94 -36.72 -18.34
CA ILE A 242 2.08 -35.77 -19.04
C ILE A 242 0.98 -36.59 -19.72
N GLU A 243 -0.27 -36.40 -19.29
CA GLU A 243 -1.42 -37.14 -19.82
C GLU A 243 -1.60 -36.87 -21.32
N GLU A 244 -1.88 -37.90 -22.10
CA GLU A 244 -2.10 -37.77 -23.54
C GLU A 244 -3.40 -37.01 -23.87
N GLY A 245 -3.34 -36.14 -24.88
CA GLY A 245 -4.46 -35.29 -25.28
C GLY A 245 -4.05 -34.25 -26.32
N VAL A 246 -4.98 -33.36 -26.67
CA VAL A 246 -4.82 -32.41 -27.80
C VAL A 246 -3.62 -31.47 -27.61
N TYR A 247 -3.38 -31.04 -26.38
CA TYR A 247 -2.37 -30.03 -26.03
C TYR A 247 -1.09 -30.64 -25.44
N SER A 248 -1.02 -31.97 -25.34
CA SER A 248 0.03 -32.67 -24.60
C SER A 248 1.40 -32.55 -25.28
N GLU A 249 1.43 -32.46 -26.62
CA GLU A 249 2.68 -32.29 -27.37
C GLU A 249 3.37 -30.95 -27.10
N ASP A 250 2.63 -29.87 -26.86
CA ASP A 250 3.22 -28.55 -26.59
C ASP A 250 3.79 -28.49 -25.17
N VAL A 251 3.11 -29.12 -24.21
CA VAL A 251 3.63 -29.27 -22.85
C VAL A 251 4.89 -30.15 -22.84
N LYS A 252 4.88 -31.29 -23.54
CA LYS A 252 6.06 -32.15 -23.71
C LYS A 252 7.21 -31.40 -24.40
N GLY A 253 6.89 -30.62 -25.44
CA GLY A 253 7.83 -29.78 -26.17
C GLY A 253 8.50 -28.73 -25.28
N ALA A 254 7.70 -27.99 -24.50
CA ALA A 254 8.19 -27.00 -23.55
C ALA A 254 9.04 -27.64 -22.44
N TYR A 255 8.63 -28.80 -21.92
CA TYR A 255 9.41 -29.53 -20.91
C TYR A 255 10.75 -30.01 -21.48
N LYS A 256 10.76 -30.57 -22.69
CA LYS A 256 11.99 -30.96 -23.37
C LYS A 256 12.92 -29.77 -23.59
N ASP A 257 12.38 -28.65 -24.08
CA ASP A 257 13.16 -27.42 -24.31
C ASP A 257 13.74 -26.85 -23.00
N TYR A 258 12.99 -26.93 -21.91
CA TYR A 258 13.49 -26.64 -20.57
C TYR A 258 14.68 -27.54 -20.21
N LEU A 259 14.54 -28.86 -20.33
CA LEU A 259 15.63 -29.81 -20.03
C LEU A 259 16.88 -29.59 -20.90
N ASP A 260 16.70 -29.32 -22.19
CA ASP A 260 17.79 -28.99 -23.11
C ASP A 260 18.49 -27.67 -22.70
N THR A 261 17.70 -26.68 -22.30
CA THR A 261 18.21 -25.40 -21.78
C THR A 261 18.98 -25.60 -20.47
N ARG A 262 18.46 -26.40 -19.54
CA ARG A 262 19.20 -26.76 -18.32
C ARG A 262 20.54 -27.39 -18.63
N LYS A 263 20.58 -28.36 -19.55
CA LYS A 263 21.82 -29.04 -19.96
C LYS A 263 22.81 -28.02 -20.54
N MET A 264 22.33 -27.04 -21.31
CA MET A 264 23.16 -25.95 -21.83
C MET A 264 23.69 -25.00 -20.75
N ILE A 265 22.95 -24.77 -19.66
CA ILE A 265 23.31 -23.85 -18.58
C ILE A 265 24.21 -24.51 -17.54
N TYR A 266 23.89 -25.74 -17.13
CA TYR A 266 24.59 -26.45 -16.04
C TYR A 266 25.66 -27.43 -16.52
N GLY A 267 25.67 -27.81 -17.80
CA GLY A 267 26.59 -28.83 -18.31
C GLY A 267 26.36 -30.18 -17.64
N ASP A 268 27.44 -30.83 -17.20
CA ASP A 268 27.40 -32.14 -16.53
C ASP A 268 27.14 -32.05 -15.01
N GLN A 269 26.82 -30.86 -14.47
CA GLN A 269 26.45 -30.72 -13.06
C GLN A 269 25.11 -31.43 -12.79
N ASN A 270 25.13 -32.44 -11.92
CA ASN A 270 23.95 -33.19 -11.52
C ASN A 270 23.09 -32.39 -10.51
N ARG A 271 22.41 -31.36 -11.01
CA ARG A 271 21.45 -30.55 -10.23
C ARG A 271 20.03 -31.11 -10.37
N PRO A 272 19.26 -31.21 -9.28
CA PRO A 272 17.88 -31.72 -9.32
C PRO A 272 16.97 -30.86 -10.18
N VAL A 273 15.90 -31.46 -10.69
CA VAL A 273 14.79 -30.74 -11.33
C VAL A 273 13.83 -30.33 -10.23
N THR A 274 13.58 -29.03 -10.09
CA THR A 274 12.69 -28.47 -9.06
C THR A 274 11.87 -27.32 -9.66
N LEU A 275 10.80 -26.88 -8.98
CA LEU A 275 10.02 -25.71 -9.44
C LEU A 275 10.87 -24.43 -9.43
N MET A 276 11.73 -24.26 -8.42
CA MET A 276 12.69 -23.15 -8.35
C MET A 276 13.61 -23.13 -9.58
N ASP A 277 14.10 -24.29 -10.00
CA ASP A 277 14.96 -24.37 -11.18
C ASP A 277 14.21 -23.92 -12.44
N MET A 278 12.96 -24.34 -12.61
CA MET A 278 12.09 -23.92 -13.72
C MET A 278 11.82 -22.41 -13.71
N ALA A 279 11.61 -21.82 -12.53
CA ALA A 279 11.36 -20.39 -12.39
C ALA A 279 12.57 -19.54 -12.83
N VAL A 280 13.80 -19.95 -12.50
CA VAL A 280 15.01 -19.12 -12.73
C VAL A 280 15.81 -19.48 -13.98
N ILE A 281 15.52 -20.61 -14.64
CA ILE A 281 16.34 -21.10 -15.76
C ILE A 281 16.36 -20.12 -16.94
N ASN A 282 15.24 -19.46 -17.24
CA ASN A 282 15.20 -18.51 -18.35
C ASN A 282 16.03 -17.26 -18.04
N MET A 283 16.02 -16.77 -16.79
CA MET A 283 16.92 -15.70 -16.37
C MET A 283 18.39 -16.08 -16.58
N LYS A 284 18.79 -17.32 -16.23
CA LYS A 284 20.15 -17.82 -16.47
C LYS A 284 20.47 -17.87 -17.97
N LEU A 285 19.51 -18.28 -18.80
CA LEU A 285 19.61 -18.29 -20.25
C LEU A 285 19.80 -16.88 -20.82
N GLU A 286 18.90 -15.95 -20.51
CA GLU A 286 18.93 -14.59 -21.04
C GLU A 286 20.17 -13.81 -20.56
N ARG A 287 20.67 -14.12 -19.36
CA ARG A 287 21.98 -13.65 -18.89
C ARG A 287 23.12 -14.18 -19.76
N LYS A 288 23.14 -15.47 -20.06
CA LYS A 288 24.16 -16.09 -20.94
C LYS A 288 24.08 -15.53 -22.37
N ASN A 289 22.88 -15.23 -22.85
CA ASN A 289 22.64 -14.61 -24.17
C ASN A 289 23.01 -13.11 -24.21
N GLY A 290 23.24 -12.48 -23.06
CA GLY A 290 23.61 -11.06 -22.97
C GLY A 290 22.42 -10.09 -22.99
N ASN A 291 21.20 -10.58 -22.73
CA ASN A 291 19.96 -9.79 -22.71
C ASN A 291 19.66 -9.17 -21.32
N LEU A 292 20.44 -9.52 -20.28
CA LEU A 292 20.33 -9.01 -18.91
C LEU A 292 21.58 -8.24 -18.45
N LYS A 293 22.09 -7.32 -19.29
CA LYS A 293 23.28 -6.49 -18.96
C LYS A 293 23.02 -5.46 -17.87
N ASP A 294 21.75 -5.13 -17.67
CA ASP A 294 21.23 -4.19 -16.69
C ASP A 294 21.04 -4.82 -15.30
N LEU A 295 21.04 -6.14 -15.15
CA LEU A 295 20.85 -6.81 -13.86
C LEU A 295 21.91 -6.40 -12.82
N ASP A 296 21.48 -5.93 -11.64
CA ASP A 296 22.37 -5.72 -10.50
C ASP A 296 22.78 -7.07 -9.90
N GLN A 297 24.08 -7.33 -9.81
CA GLN A 297 24.61 -8.60 -9.33
C GLN A 297 25.26 -8.39 -7.97
N SER A 298 24.69 -9.02 -6.95
CA SER A 298 25.11 -8.93 -5.55
C SER A 298 24.70 -10.21 -4.80
N GLU A 299 25.41 -10.52 -3.72
CA GLU A 299 24.97 -11.52 -2.72
C GLU A 299 23.85 -10.99 -1.80
N GLU A 300 23.61 -9.68 -1.85
CA GLU A 300 22.58 -8.97 -1.09
C GLU A 300 21.48 -8.51 -2.06
N ILE A 301 20.47 -9.34 -2.30
CA ILE A 301 19.35 -8.98 -3.19
C ILE A 301 18.04 -9.50 -2.57
N ASN A 302 17.32 -8.61 -1.88
CA ASN A 302 15.98 -8.91 -1.35
C ASN A 302 14.85 -8.50 -2.31
N ALA A 303 15.18 -7.65 -3.30
CA ALA A 303 14.26 -7.15 -4.32
C ALA A 303 14.90 -7.23 -5.71
N CYS A 304 14.09 -7.40 -6.75
CA CYS A 304 14.54 -7.32 -8.14
C CYS A 304 15.25 -5.98 -8.36
N SER A 305 16.44 -5.97 -8.98
CA SER A 305 17.20 -4.73 -9.16
C SER A 305 17.84 -4.66 -10.54
N VAL A 306 17.64 -3.53 -11.22
CA VAL A 306 18.22 -3.24 -12.53
C VAL A 306 18.85 -1.85 -12.58
N ASN A 307 19.94 -1.74 -13.33
CA ASN A 307 20.67 -0.52 -13.60
C ASN A 307 19.95 0.28 -14.68
N ILE A 308 19.63 1.52 -14.37
CA ILE A 308 19.00 2.47 -15.30
C ILE A 308 19.80 3.78 -15.38
N ASP A 309 19.57 4.52 -16.45
CA ASP A 309 20.05 5.89 -16.62
C ASP A 309 18.91 6.87 -16.31
N VAL A 310 19.15 7.75 -15.34
CA VAL A 310 18.19 8.79 -14.93
C VAL A 310 18.73 10.11 -15.40
N ASP A 311 17.97 10.77 -16.26
CA ASP A 311 18.27 12.11 -16.74
C ASP A 311 17.87 13.14 -15.69
N ILE A 312 18.83 13.91 -15.19
CA ILE A 312 18.61 14.98 -14.22
C ILE A 312 19.11 16.28 -14.87
N ASP A 313 18.17 17.17 -15.20
CA ASP A 313 18.45 18.44 -15.89
C ASP A 313 19.35 18.30 -17.14
N GLY A 314 19.16 17.23 -17.94
CA GLY A 314 19.91 16.96 -19.17
C GLY A 314 21.19 16.13 -18.98
N LYS A 315 21.45 15.57 -17.79
CA LYS A 315 22.62 14.73 -17.49
C LYS A 315 22.19 13.35 -17.00
N ASP A 316 22.72 12.31 -17.64
CA ASP A 316 22.47 10.94 -17.23
C ASP A 316 23.32 10.56 -16.00
N GLU A 317 22.64 10.11 -14.95
CA GLU A 317 23.24 9.50 -13.77
C GLU A 317 22.86 8.03 -13.65
N LYS A 318 23.74 7.22 -13.05
CA LYS A 318 23.51 5.77 -12.86
C LYS A 318 22.69 5.52 -11.61
N TRP A 319 21.56 4.85 -11.77
CA TRP A 319 20.63 4.51 -10.70
C TRP A 319 20.31 3.02 -10.70
N LEU A 320 19.77 2.55 -9.58
CA LEU A 320 19.13 1.26 -9.46
C LEU A 320 17.61 1.46 -9.38
N LEU A 321 16.87 0.78 -10.25
CA LEU A 321 15.43 0.61 -10.15
C LEU A 321 15.15 -0.74 -9.51
N MET A 322 14.43 -0.72 -8.40
CA MET A 322 14.11 -1.92 -7.61
C MET A 322 12.62 -2.15 -7.58
N PHE A 323 12.20 -3.41 -7.60
CA PHE A 323 10.79 -3.77 -7.48
C PHE A 323 10.64 -5.13 -6.81
N LYS A 324 9.49 -5.33 -6.15
CA LYS A 324 9.18 -6.56 -5.42
C LYS A 324 7.67 -6.75 -5.36
N ASN A 325 7.21 -7.99 -5.42
CA ASN A 325 5.88 -8.38 -4.99
C ASN A 325 5.98 -9.28 -3.75
N GLU A 326 5.01 -9.14 -2.86
CA GLU A 326 4.85 -9.98 -1.66
C GLU A 326 3.38 -10.34 -1.48
N THR A 327 3.12 -11.36 -0.64
CA THR A 327 1.77 -11.84 -0.37
C THR A 327 1.54 -12.15 1.10
N HIS A 328 0.35 -11.82 1.62
CA HIS A 328 -0.10 -12.18 2.97
C HIS A 328 -1.49 -12.83 2.93
N ASN A 329 -1.63 -13.90 2.16
CA ASN A 329 -2.93 -14.60 2.01
C ASN A 329 -3.48 -15.12 3.34
N HIS A 330 -2.64 -15.77 4.17
CA HIS A 330 -3.07 -16.38 5.43
C HIS A 330 -3.48 -15.34 6.48
N PRO A 331 -2.64 -14.35 6.83
CA PRO A 331 -3.02 -13.35 7.84
C PRO A 331 -4.28 -12.60 7.45
N THR A 332 -4.41 -12.25 6.16
CA THR A 332 -5.54 -11.45 5.66
C THR A 332 -6.86 -12.23 5.61
N GLU A 333 -6.82 -13.57 5.61
CA GLU A 333 -8.04 -14.39 5.71
C GLU A 333 -8.63 -14.37 7.12
N ILE A 334 -7.76 -14.24 8.14
CA ILE A 334 -8.12 -14.33 9.57
C ILE A 334 -8.39 -12.95 10.18
N GLU A 335 -7.50 -11.99 9.92
CA GLU A 335 -7.63 -10.59 10.33
C GLU A 335 -7.25 -9.71 9.12
N PRO A 336 -8.24 -9.33 8.29
CA PRO A 336 -7.99 -8.71 7.00
C PRO A 336 -7.25 -7.37 7.05
N PHE A 337 -7.46 -6.55 8.08
CA PHE A 337 -6.87 -5.21 8.14
C PHE A 337 -5.35 -5.30 8.35
N GLY A 338 -4.91 -5.95 9.42
CA GLY A 338 -3.51 -6.13 9.77
C GLY A 338 -2.77 -7.00 8.76
N GLY A 339 -3.41 -8.05 8.25
CA GLY A 339 -2.82 -8.91 7.21
C GLY A 339 -2.44 -8.13 5.93
N ALA A 340 -3.35 -7.28 5.44
CA ALA A 340 -3.10 -6.48 4.24
C ALA A 340 -2.16 -5.29 4.49
N ALA A 341 -2.25 -4.66 5.66
CA ALA A 341 -1.36 -3.57 6.05
C ALA A 341 0.11 -4.05 6.09
N THR A 342 0.35 -5.19 6.74
CA THR A 342 1.68 -5.79 6.86
C THR A 342 2.20 -6.39 5.55
N CYS A 343 1.30 -6.77 4.62
CA CYS A 343 1.68 -7.15 3.25
C CYS A 343 2.46 -6.02 2.57
N LEU A 344 1.93 -4.79 2.65
CA LEU A 344 2.57 -3.61 2.07
C LEU A 344 3.85 -3.24 2.84
N GLY A 345 3.82 -3.23 4.18
CA GLY A 345 5.00 -2.92 4.99
C GLY A 345 6.18 -3.86 4.69
N GLY A 346 5.95 -5.17 4.66
CA GLY A 346 6.98 -6.14 4.26
C GLY A 346 7.52 -5.88 2.85
N ALA A 347 6.62 -5.65 1.88
CA ALA A 347 6.99 -5.35 0.51
C ALA A 347 7.87 -4.09 0.38
N ILE A 348 7.64 -3.05 1.20
CA ILE A 348 8.43 -1.81 1.21
C ILE A 348 9.83 -2.04 1.79
N ARG A 349 9.95 -2.82 2.87
CA ARG A 349 11.25 -3.06 3.52
C ARG A 349 12.23 -3.85 2.65
N ASP A 350 11.72 -4.71 1.78
CA ASP A 350 12.52 -5.49 0.83
C ASP A 350 13.40 -4.61 -0.08
N PRO A 351 12.88 -3.67 -0.90
CA PRO A 351 13.71 -2.72 -1.62
C PRO A 351 14.46 -1.74 -0.72
N LEU A 352 13.93 -1.43 0.47
CA LEU A 352 14.58 -0.56 1.43
C LEU A 352 15.91 -1.15 1.93
N SER A 353 16.02 -2.49 2.03
CA SER A 353 17.31 -3.15 2.27
C SER A 353 18.36 -2.74 1.25
N GLY A 354 17.97 -2.48 -0.01
CA GLY A 354 18.81 -1.91 -1.07
C GLY A 354 19.04 -0.40 -0.99
N ARG A 355 18.75 0.25 0.16
CA ARG A 355 18.85 1.70 0.41
C ARG A 355 17.99 2.52 -0.57
N SER A 356 16.95 1.90 -1.13
CA SER A 356 16.05 2.58 -2.06
C SER A 356 15.00 3.41 -1.34
N TYR A 357 14.52 4.45 -2.02
CA TYR A 357 13.31 5.15 -1.63
C TYR A 357 12.14 4.52 -2.38
N VAL A 358 11.17 3.94 -1.65
CA VAL A 358 10.00 3.29 -2.24
C VAL A 358 8.92 4.34 -2.48
N TYR A 359 8.48 4.49 -3.72
CA TYR A 359 7.66 5.63 -4.14
C TYR A 359 6.39 5.26 -4.92
N GLN A 360 6.26 4.01 -5.38
CA GLN A 360 5.01 3.51 -5.96
C GLN A 360 4.61 2.15 -5.41
N SER A 361 3.31 1.91 -5.36
CA SER A 361 2.73 0.59 -5.11
C SER A 361 1.60 0.25 -6.08
N MET A 362 1.39 -1.05 -6.21
CA MET A 362 0.28 -1.68 -6.91
C MET A 362 -0.33 -2.75 -6.00
N ARG A 363 -1.65 -2.84 -5.98
CA ARG A 363 -2.39 -3.86 -5.22
C ARG A 363 -3.21 -4.72 -6.17
N VAL A 364 -2.92 -6.01 -6.22
CA VAL A 364 -3.64 -6.99 -7.07
C VAL A 364 -4.16 -8.11 -6.18
N THR A 365 -5.48 -8.21 -6.03
CA THR A 365 -6.09 -9.15 -5.08
C THR A 365 -7.07 -10.09 -5.76
N GLY A 366 -7.43 -11.17 -5.06
CA GLY A 366 -8.40 -12.16 -5.51
C GLY A 366 -9.40 -12.47 -4.40
N ALA A 367 -10.69 -12.40 -4.73
CA ALA A 367 -11.78 -12.63 -3.80
C ALA A 367 -12.95 -13.36 -4.49
N ALA A 368 -13.81 -14.01 -3.71
CA ALA A 368 -15.11 -14.45 -4.22
C ALA A 368 -16.11 -13.28 -4.25
N ASP A 369 -17.32 -13.48 -4.77
CA ASP A 369 -18.30 -12.40 -4.93
C ASP A 369 -18.64 -11.71 -3.57
N PRO A 370 -18.23 -10.44 -3.36
CA PRO A 370 -18.44 -9.74 -2.09
C PRO A 370 -19.88 -9.24 -1.92
N ARG A 371 -20.73 -9.43 -2.93
CA ARG A 371 -22.16 -9.06 -2.90
C ARG A 371 -23.01 -10.13 -2.23
N LYS A 372 -22.50 -11.35 -2.01
CA LYS A 372 -23.24 -12.43 -1.38
C LYS A 372 -23.76 -12.04 0.02
N PRO A 373 -24.97 -12.47 0.40
CA PRO A 373 -25.50 -12.28 1.75
C PRO A 373 -24.60 -12.89 2.82
N ILE A 374 -24.48 -12.24 3.99
CA ILE A 374 -23.65 -12.75 5.11
C ILE A 374 -24.12 -14.15 5.57
N LYS A 375 -25.42 -14.43 5.52
CA LYS A 375 -25.99 -15.75 5.87
C LYS A 375 -25.50 -16.91 4.99
N GLU A 376 -24.89 -16.63 3.84
CA GLU A 376 -24.27 -17.64 2.95
C GLU A 376 -22.78 -17.86 3.27
N THR A 377 -22.24 -17.19 4.30
CA THR A 377 -20.84 -17.36 4.73
C THR A 377 -20.64 -18.78 5.28
N MET A 378 -19.57 -19.44 4.83
CA MET A 378 -19.20 -20.76 5.33
C MET A 378 -18.82 -20.71 6.81
N ASN A 379 -19.16 -21.76 7.56
CA ASN A 379 -18.77 -21.86 8.97
C ASN A 379 -17.25 -21.74 9.14
N GLY A 380 -16.81 -21.03 10.19
CA GLY A 380 -15.40 -20.77 10.44
C GLY A 380 -14.72 -19.76 9.49
N LYS A 381 -15.47 -19.12 8.58
CA LYS A 381 -14.93 -18.09 7.67
C LYS A 381 -15.53 -16.72 7.92
N LEU A 382 -14.77 -15.66 7.62
CA LEU A 382 -15.31 -14.31 7.59
C LEU A 382 -16.11 -14.07 6.28
N PRO A 383 -17.13 -13.21 6.30
CA PRO A 383 -17.85 -12.85 5.09
C PRO A 383 -16.93 -12.20 4.06
N GLN A 384 -17.06 -12.59 2.79
CA GLN A 384 -16.20 -12.09 1.70
C GLN A 384 -16.25 -10.56 1.56
N ARG A 385 -17.42 -9.95 1.83
CA ARG A 385 -17.59 -8.49 1.90
C ARG A 385 -16.68 -7.86 2.96
N LYS A 386 -16.65 -8.44 4.16
CA LYS A 386 -15.84 -7.96 5.30
C LYS A 386 -14.35 -8.09 4.96
N ILE A 387 -13.93 -9.25 4.46
CA ILE A 387 -12.56 -9.50 4.02
C ILE A 387 -12.11 -8.47 2.97
N SER A 388 -12.92 -8.22 1.94
CA SER A 388 -12.58 -7.29 0.85
C SER A 388 -12.47 -5.85 1.33
N LYS A 389 -13.43 -5.37 2.14
CA LYS A 389 -13.44 -4.00 2.70
C LYS A 389 -12.28 -3.77 3.67
N GLU A 390 -12.10 -4.65 4.65
CA GLU A 390 -11.12 -4.45 5.72
C GLU A 390 -9.67 -4.61 5.22
N ALA A 391 -9.40 -5.52 4.29
CA ALA A 391 -8.08 -5.60 3.67
C ALA A 391 -7.73 -4.38 2.82
N ALA A 392 -8.70 -3.85 2.07
CA ALA A 392 -8.49 -2.62 1.30
C ALA A 392 -8.20 -1.43 2.24
N ARG A 393 -8.90 -1.34 3.37
CA ARG A 393 -8.65 -0.35 4.43
C ARG A 393 -7.27 -0.53 5.07
N GLY A 394 -6.86 -1.76 5.39
CA GLY A 394 -5.55 -2.05 5.96
C GLY A 394 -4.40 -1.63 5.05
N PHE A 395 -4.44 -2.06 3.79
CA PHE A 395 -3.40 -1.73 2.80
C PHE A 395 -3.35 -0.22 2.52
N SER A 396 -4.51 0.43 2.31
CA SER A 396 -4.57 1.87 2.05
C SER A 396 -4.14 2.70 3.26
N SER A 397 -4.54 2.30 4.48
CA SER A 397 -4.10 2.96 5.72
C SER A 397 -2.57 2.98 5.82
N TYR A 398 -1.93 1.84 5.58
CA TYR A 398 -0.47 1.75 5.63
C TYR A 398 0.20 2.63 4.55
N GLY A 399 -0.24 2.50 3.29
CA GLY A 399 0.31 3.25 2.15
C GLY A 399 0.11 4.75 2.25
N ASN A 400 -1.06 5.20 2.72
CA ASN A 400 -1.37 6.63 2.85
C ASN A 400 -0.53 7.27 3.96
N GLN A 401 -0.40 6.61 5.12
CA GLN A 401 0.38 7.13 6.26
C GLN A 401 1.88 7.19 5.94
N ILE A 402 2.46 6.16 5.33
CA ILE A 402 3.88 6.16 4.96
C ILE A 402 4.18 7.10 3.77
N GLY A 403 3.15 7.56 3.05
CA GLY A 403 3.29 8.48 1.92
C GLY A 403 3.73 7.81 0.63
N LEU A 404 3.07 6.70 0.28
CA LEU A 404 3.34 5.90 -0.92
C LEU A 404 2.24 6.05 -1.97
N ALA A 405 2.60 6.37 -3.22
CA ALA A 405 1.63 6.53 -4.29
C ALA A 405 1.19 5.17 -4.86
N THR A 406 -0.04 4.77 -4.58
CA THR A 406 -0.65 3.56 -5.12
C THR A 406 -1.27 3.87 -6.49
N GLY A 407 -0.59 3.47 -7.56
CA GLY A 407 -0.98 3.83 -8.92
C GLY A 407 -2.01 2.90 -9.57
N GLN A 408 -2.16 1.68 -9.06
CA GLN A 408 -3.11 0.70 -9.58
C GLN A 408 -3.63 -0.21 -8.47
N VAL A 409 -4.96 -0.37 -8.41
CA VAL A 409 -5.67 -1.26 -7.49
C VAL A 409 -6.65 -2.09 -8.30
N THR A 410 -6.60 -3.42 -8.16
CA THR A 410 -7.53 -4.31 -8.84
C THR A 410 -7.81 -5.54 -8.00
N GLU A 411 -9.09 -5.86 -7.82
CA GLU A 411 -9.57 -7.11 -7.24
C GLU A 411 -10.18 -7.99 -8.34
N ILE A 412 -9.72 -9.23 -8.40
CA ILE A 412 -10.10 -10.22 -9.40
C ILE A 412 -11.07 -11.20 -8.74
N TYR A 413 -12.25 -11.36 -9.33
CA TYR A 413 -13.34 -12.11 -8.72
C TYR A 413 -13.44 -13.53 -9.30
N ASP A 414 -13.25 -14.52 -8.43
CA ASP A 414 -13.45 -15.95 -8.72
C ASP A 414 -13.94 -16.68 -7.46
N GLU A 415 -14.93 -17.56 -7.62
CA GLU A 415 -15.52 -18.31 -6.51
C GLU A 415 -14.52 -19.26 -5.82
N GLY A 416 -13.44 -19.68 -6.48
CA GLY A 416 -12.40 -20.48 -5.81
C GLY A 416 -11.69 -19.74 -4.68
N TYR A 417 -11.69 -18.41 -4.67
CA TYR A 417 -11.13 -17.62 -3.56
C TYR A 417 -11.99 -17.65 -2.29
N VAL A 418 -13.17 -18.29 -2.30
CA VAL A 418 -13.85 -18.69 -1.05
C VAL A 418 -12.95 -19.60 -0.22
N ALA A 419 -12.05 -20.39 -0.84
CA ALA A 419 -11.10 -21.22 -0.10
C ALA A 419 -10.16 -20.36 0.75
N LYS A 420 -9.58 -19.32 0.14
CA LYS A 420 -8.69 -18.36 0.79
C LYS A 420 -8.44 -17.20 -0.18
N ARG A 421 -8.45 -15.96 0.30
CA ARG A 421 -8.21 -14.80 -0.57
C ARG A 421 -6.79 -14.79 -1.11
N MET A 422 -6.62 -14.04 -2.20
CA MET A 422 -5.31 -13.62 -2.68
C MET A 422 -5.07 -12.15 -2.29
N GLU A 423 -4.05 -11.89 -1.48
CA GLU A 423 -3.57 -10.54 -1.13
C GLU A 423 -2.14 -10.38 -1.67
N ILE A 424 -1.95 -9.53 -2.67
CA ILE A 424 -0.64 -9.25 -3.25
C ILE A 424 -0.41 -7.73 -3.28
N GLY A 425 0.70 -7.31 -2.67
CA GLY A 425 1.26 -5.98 -2.80
C GLY A 425 2.51 -6.01 -3.67
N ALA A 426 2.64 -5.08 -4.59
CA ALA A 426 3.86 -4.89 -5.38
C ALA A 426 4.34 -3.44 -5.27
N VAL A 427 5.65 -3.22 -5.21
CA VAL A 427 6.25 -1.90 -4.99
C VAL A 427 7.39 -1.60 -5.97
N ILE A 428 7.66 -0.30 -6.14
CA ILE A 428 8.84 0.20 -6.86
C ILE A 428 9.62 1.15 -5.95
N GLY A 429 10.94 0.92 -5.88
CA GLY A 429 11.90 1.81 -5.26
C GLY A 429 13.03 2.19 -6.21
N ALA A 430 13.72 3.28 -5.91
CA ALA A 430 14.91 3.68 -6.66
C ALA A 430 15.99 4.27 -5.74
N ALA A 431 17.26 4.11 -6.13
CA ALA A 431 18.40 4.70 -5.45
C ALA A 431 19.48 5.13 -6.46
N PRO A 432 20.21 6.24 -6.22
CA PRO A 432 21.48 6.49 -6.90
C PRO A 432 22.41 5.30 -6.69
N LYS A 433 23.04 4.79 -7.76
CA LYS A 433 23.86 3.58 -7.68
C LYS A 433 25.04 3.75 -6.70
N GLU A 434 25.58 4.96 -6.62
CA GLU A 434 26.68 5.28 -5.70
C GLU A 434 26.31 5.19 -4.21
N ASN A 435 25.02 5.19 -3.87
CA ASN A 435 24.53 5.13 -2.50
C ASN A 435 24.33 3.70 -2.00
N VAL A 436 24.41 2.71 -2.90
CA VAL A 436 24.21 1.28 -2.60
C VAL A 436 25.55 0.58 -2.56
N VAL A 437 26.06 0.37 -1.35
CA VAL A 437 27.31 -0.35 -1.09
C VAL A 437 27.00 -1.85 -0.97
N ARG A 438 27.75 -2.68 -1.69
CA ARG A 438 27.62 -4.15 -1.69
C ARG A 438 28.89 -4.79 -1.13
N GLU A 439 29.08 -4.69 0.18
CA GLU A 439 30.26 -5.26 0.86
C GLU A 439 29.90 -6.52 1.65
N VAL A 440 30.86 -7.44 1.77
CA VAL A 440 30.73 -8.63 2.62
C VAL A 440 31.14 -8.27 4.04
N PRO A 441 30.30 -8.54 5.07
CA PRO A 441 30.66 -8.29 6.46
C PRO A 441 31.93 -9.02 6.88
N VAL A 442 32.75 -8.37 7.71
CA VAL A 442 34.02 -8.91 8.23
C VAL A 442 34.03 -8.94 9.75
N VAL A 443 34.93 -9.73 10.32
CA VAL A 443 35.10 -9.87 11.78
C VAL A 443 35.25 -8.50 12.45
N GLY A 444 34.44 -8.26 13.48
CA GLY A 444 34.44 -7.00 14.22
C GLY A 444 33.44 -5.95 13.72
N ASP A 445 32.80 -6.17 12.56
CA ASP A 445 31.62 -5.40 12.15
C ASP A 445 30.49 -5.58 13.16
N VAL A 446 29.65 -4.55 13.27
CA VAL A 446 28.57 -4.46 14.26
C VAL A 446 27.23 -4.43 13.51
N ILE A 447 26.25 -5.16 14.04
CA ILE A 447 24.88 -5.13 13.55
C ILE A 447 24.03 -4.28 14.49
N LEU A 448 23.37 -3.29 13.90
CA LEU A 448 22.43 -2.40 14.55
C LEU A 448 21.01 -2.85 14.23
N LEU A 449 20.14 -2.83 15.24
CA LEU A 449 18.69 -2.89 15.08
C LEU A 449 18.17 -1.45 15.13
N ILE A 450 17.45 -1.02 14.10
CA ILE A 450 16.79 0.28 14.04
C ILE A 450 15.28 0.14 13.85
N GLY A 451 14.52 1.09 14.39
CA GLY A 451 13.06 1.19 14.21
C GLY A 451 12.25 0.69 15.40
N GLY A 452 11.18 -0.06 15.12
CA GLY A 452 10.19 -0.51 16.10
C GLY A 452 10.75 -1.38 17.24
N ARG A 453 10.06 -1.35 18.38
CA ARG A 453 10.37 -2.20 19.55
C ARG A 453 9.76 -3.59 19.42
N THR A 454 10.38 -4.57 20.06
CA THR A 454 10.02 -5.99 20.00
C THR A 454 8.91 -6.34 20.99
N GLY A 455 7.85 -6.98 20.49
CA GLY A 455 6.72 -7.52 21.25
C GLY A 455 6.57 -9.02 21.05
N ARG A 456 5.50 -9.62 21.60
CA ARG A 456 5.10 -11.01 21.31
C ARG A 456 4.28 -11.04 20.01
N ASP A 457 4.88 -10.50 18.95
CA ASP A 457 4.21 -10.27 17.69
C ASP A 457 4.66 -11.35 16.68
N GLY A 458 3.71 -12.12 16.13
CA GLY A 458 4.00 -13.12 15.09
C GLY A 458 4.92 -14.26 15.53
N CYS A 459 5.06 -14.52 16.84
CA CYS A 459 5.87 -15.63 17.34
C CYS A 459 5.30 -16.98 16.85
N GLY A 460 5.86 -17.53 15.77
CA GLY A 460 5.35 -18.72 15.07
C GLY A 460 4.50 -18.44 13.83
N GLY A 461 4.41 -17.19 13.36
CA GLY A 461 3.65 -16.81 12.17
C GLY A 461 4.15 -17.48 10.89
N ALA A 462 5.47 -17.56 10.69
CA ALA A 462 6.08 -18.31 9.58
C ALA A 462 5.60 -19.77 9.50
N THR A 463 5.51 -20.45 10.65
CA THR A 463 5.06 -21.85 10.71
C THR A 463 3.54 -21.98 10.65
N GLY A 464 2.79 -21.01 11.20
CA GLY A 464 1.34 -20.87 11.06
C GLY A 464 0.89 -20.72 9.61
N SER A 465 1.62 -19.94 8.81
CA SER A 465 1.36 -19.75 7.37
C SER A 465 1.41 -21.06 6.57
N SER A 466 2.21 -22.03 7.02
CA SER A 466 2.38 -23.36 6.43
C SER A 466 1.41 -24.42 6.98
N LYS A 467 0.62 -24.11 8.02
CA LYS A 467 -0.34 -25.04 8.65
C LYS A 467 -1.70 -25.07 7.94
N VAL A 468 -2.43 -26.16 8.16
CA VAL A 468 -3.78 -26.39 7.61
C VAL A 468 -4.79 -25.50 8.34
N HIS A 469 -5.64 -24.82 7.58
CA HIS A 469 -6.81 -24.13 8.13
C HIS A 469 -7.89 -25.13 8.51
N THR A 470 -8.14 -25.25 9.81
CA THR A 470 -9.28 -25.97 10.40
C THR A 470 -9.98 -25.07 11.42
N GLU A 471 -11.23 -25.37 11.76
CA GLU A 471 -11.99 -24.60 12.77
C GLU A 471 -11.24 -24.48 14.11
N GLU A 472 -10.51 -25.53 14.53
CA GLU A 472 -9.73 -25.54 15.78
C GLU A 472 -8.45 -24.67 15.72
N SER A 473 -7.85 -24.50 14.54
CA SER A 473 -6.61 -23.73 14.37
C SER A 473 -6.80 -22.22 14.58
N ILE A 474 -7.95 -21.67 14.18
CA ILE A 474 -8.26 -20.22 14.19
C ILE A 474 -8.22 -19.65 15.62
N LEU A 475 -8.65 -20.43 16.62
CA LEU A 475 -8.65 -20.02 18.03
C LEU A 475 -7.24 -19.95 18.64
N SER A 476 -6.23 -20.58 18.02
CA SER A 476 -4.84 -20.58 18.48
C SER A 476 -3.95 -19.52 17.80
N CYS A 477 -4.45 -18.86 16.74
CA CYS A 477 -3.70 -17.96 15.85
C CYS A 477 -3.70 -16.47 16.26
N GLY A 478 -4.25 -16.10 17.43
CA GLY A 478 -4.32 -14.70 17.89
C GLY A 478 -2.96 -13.97 17.97
N ALA A 479 -1.87 -14.72 18.12
CA ALA A 479 -0.51 -14.18 18.13
C ALA A 479 0.11 -13.98 16.73
N GLU A 480 -0.54 -14.45 15.66
CA GLU A 480 0.05 -14.53 14.32
C GLU A 480 -0.20 -13.28 13.45
N VAL A 481 -1.23 -12.46 13.75
CA VAL A 481 -1.57 -11.28 12.94
C VAL A 481 -1.30 -9.97 13.70
N GLN A 482 -0.61 -9.05 13.02
CA GLN A 482 -0.08 -7.81 13.59
C GLN A 482 -0.65 -6.59 12.87
N LYS A 483 -0.71 -5.47 13.57
CA LYS A 483 -0.97 -4.14 13.01
C LYS A 483 0.34 -3.38 12.93
N GLY A 484 0.67 -2.87 11.75
CA GLY A 484 1.91 -2.13 11.55
C GLY A 484 1.83 -0.67 12.00
N ASN A 485 3.00 -0.02 12.11
CA ASN A 485 3.21 1.39 12.46
C ASN A 485 3.90 2.15 11.30
N PRO A 486 3.15 2.54 10.24
CA PRO A 486 3.72 3.17 9.05
C PRO A 486 4.53 4.45 9.32
N PRO A 487 4.16 5.33 10.27
CA PRO A 487 4.97 6.49 10.64
C PRO A 487 6.40 6.15 11.09
N GLU A 488 6.63 4.99 11.70
CA GLU A 488 7.98 4.56 12.11
C GLU A 488 8.79 4.13 10.87
N GLU A 489 8.21 3.33 9.98
CA GLU A 489 8.88 2.90 8.75
C GLU A 489 9.20 4.07 7.81
N ARG A 490 8.34 5.11 7.78
CA ARG A 490 8.60 6.37 7.07
C ARG A 490 9.92 7.01 7.49
N LYS A 491 10.22 7.03 8.79
CA LYS A 491 11.47 7.60 9.32
C LYS A 491 12.67 6.82 8.78
N ILE A 492 12.59 5.49 8.75
CA ILE A 492 13.65 4.62 8.21
C ILE A 492 13.90 4.92 6.73
N GLN A 493 12.84 5.11 5.93
CA GLN A 493 13.00 5.51 4.52
C GLN A 493 13.72 6.86 4.37
N ARG A 494 13.45 7.84 5.24
CA ARG A 494 14.15 9.13 5.23
C ARG A 494 15.63 8.97 5.63
N LEU A 495 15.91 8.16 6.65
CA LEU A 495 17.27 7.84 7.07
C LEU A 495 18.08 7.19 5.94
N PHE A 496 17.51 6.22 5.23
CA PHE A 496 18.22 5.49 4.17
C PHE A 496 18.37 6.30 2.88
N ARG A 497 17.49 7.28 2.66
CA ARG A 497 17.64 8.24 1.54
C ARG A 497 18.88 9.14 1.71
N ASN A 498 19.37 9.34 2.94
CA ASN A 498 20.55 10.17 3.20
C ASN A 498 21.84 9.48 2.70
N PRO A 499 22.56 10.05 1.71
CA PRO A 499 23.77 9.45 1.14
C PRO A 499 24.90 9.22 2.16
N LYS A 500 24.94 10.02 3.24
CA LYS A 500 25.95 9.87 4.29
C LYS A 500 25.70 8.61 5.12
N VAL A 501 24.45 8.20 5.27
CA VAL A 501 24.03 7.02 6.02
C VAL A 501 24.09 5.81 5.12
N SER A 502 23.49 5.87 3.93
CA SER A 502 23.40 4.75 2.99
C SER A 502 24.78 4.17 2.64
N LYS A 503 25.79 5.04 2.47
CA LYS A 503 27.19 4.67 2.18
C LYS A 503 27.93 4.03 3.36
N MET A 504 27.42 4.14 4.59
CA MET A 504 27.99 3.44 5.77
C MET A 504 27.48 2.02 5.91
N ILE A 505 26.39 1.68 5.23
CA ILE A 505 25.74 0.37 5.34
C ILE A 505 26.45 -0.59 4.40
N LYS A 506 27.17 -1.57 4.96
CA LYS A 506 27.81 -2.64 4.17
C LYS A 506 26.79 -3.64 3.65
N ARG A 507 25.89 -4.05 4.54
CA ARG A 507 24.81 -5.00 4.28
C ARG A 507 23.61 -4.69 5.17
N CYS A 508 22.41 -4.98 4.69
CA CYS A 508 21.16 -4.73 5.39
C CYS A 508 20.15 -5.83 5.11
N ASN A 509 19.28 -6.10 6.08
CA ASN A 509 18.15 -7.01 5.91
C ASN A 509 16.94 -6.45 6.68
N ASP A 510 15.74 -6.79 6.25
CA ASP A 510 14.51 -6.46 6.96
C ASP A 510 14.18 -7.51 8.03
N PHE A 511 13.40 -7.10 9.03
CA PHE A 511 12.80 -8.06 9.96
C PHE A 511 11.43 -8.51 9.44
N GLY A 512 11.40 -9.72 8.89
CA GLY A 512 10.18 -10.42 8.49
C GLY A 512 9.98 -11.72 9.29
N ALA A 513 9.71 -12.81 8.59
CA ALA A 513 9.52 -14.14 9.16
C ALA A 513 10.73 -14.60 9.98
N GLY A 514 10.49 -15.11 11.20
CA GLY A 514 11.53 -15.58 12.12
C GLY A 514 12.38 -14.51 12.81
N GLY A 515 12.07 -13.23 12.62
CA GLY A 515 12.56 -12.15 13.47
C GLY A 515 14.09 -12.02 13.50
N VAL A 516 14.64 -11.84 14.71
CA VAL A 516 16.08 -11.68 14.96
C VAL A 516 16.87 -12.87 14.41
N SER A 517 16.33 -14.09 14.54
CA SER A 517 17.02 -15.31 14.17
C SER A 517 17.32 -15.45 12.68
N VAL A 518 16.40 -14.97 11.84
CA VAL A 518 16.55 -15.00 10.38
C VAL A 518 17.20 -13.70 9.90
N ALA A 519 16.62 -12.55 10.24
CA ALA A 519 17.03 -11.25 9.73
C ALA A 519 18.50 -10.94 10.02
N ILE A 520 18.94 -11.14 11.27
CA ILE A 520 20.35 -10.96 11.63
C ILE A 520 21.17 -12.17 11.21
N GLY A 521 20.61 -13.37 11.35
CA GLY A 521 21.29 -14.63 11.04
C GLY A 521 21.74 -14.77 9.59
N GLU A 522 21.11 -14.09 8.64
CA GLU A 522 21.46 -14.09 7.21
C GLU A 522 22.51 -13.05 6.81
N LEU A 523 22.80 -12.08 7.67
CA LEU A 523 23.75 -11.01 7.34
C LEU A 523 25.19 -11.51 7.22
N ALA A 524 25.58 -12.46 8.08
CA ALA A 524 26.92 -13.04 8.09
C ALA A 524 26.91 -14.49 8.60
N ASP A 525 27.91 -15.27 8.18
CA ASP A 525 28.01 -16.69 8.54
C ASP A 525 28.24 -16.91 10.04
N SER A 526 29.01 -16.04 10.69
CA SER A 526 29.44 -16.16 12.08
C SER A 526 29.03 -14.94 12.89
N LEU A 527 28.18 -15.16 13.88
CA LEU A 527 27.48 -14.10 14.60
C LEU A 527 27.36 -14.40 16.08
N GLU A 528 27.60 -13.39 16.91
CA GLU A 528 27.18 -13.39 18.31
C GLU A 528 26.15 -12.27 18.55
N ILE A 529 24.94 -12.67 18.94
CA ILE A 529 23.78 -11.80 19.18
C ILE A 529 23.51 -11.73 20.69
N ASP A 530 23.28 -10.52 21.19
CA ASP A 530 22.92 -10.25 22.59
C ASP A 530 21.45 -9.81 22.67
N LEU A 531 20.58 -10.75 23.06
CA LEU A 531 19.14 -10.53 23.13
C LEU A 531 18.73 -9.61 24.28
N ASP A 532 19.60 -9.40 25.28
CA ASP A 532 19.33 -8.45 26.37
C ASP A 532 19.34 -7.00 25.87
N LYS A 533 19.95 -6.74 24.71
CA LYS A 533 20.02 -5.41 24.07
C LYS A 533 18.88 -5.14 23.09
N VAL A 534 18.05 -6.13 22.78
CA VAL A 534 16.91 -5.93 21.89
C VAL A 534 15.87 -5.05 22.60
N SER A 535 15.43 -3.98 21.95
CA SER A 535 14.44 -3.04 22.50
C SER A 535 13.06 -3.71 22.59
N LYS A 536 12.33 -3.47 23.69
CA LYS A 536 11.09 -4.19 24.02
C LYS A 536 9.90 -3.25 24.17
N LYS A 537 8.71 -3.65 23.74
CA LYS A 537 7.45 -2.90 23.95
C LYS A 537 7.01 -2.93 25.42
N TYR A 538 7.14 -4.10 26.05
CA TYR A 538 6.78 -4.36 27.44
C TYR A 538 7.71 -5.45 28.03
N GLU A 539 7.77 -5.52 29.36
CA GLU A 539 8.50 -6.56 30.06
C GLU A 539 7.72 -7.89 30.03
N GLY A 540 8.41 -9.02 30.21
CA GLY A 540 7.75 -10.35 30.24
C GLY A 540 7.96 -11.22 28.99
N LEU A 541 8.79 -10.77 28.03
CA LEU A 541 9.24 -11.60 26.90
C LEU A 541 10.39 -12.51 27.32
N ASP A 542 10.30 -13.80 26.96
CA ASP A 542 11.40 -14.75 27.14
C ASP A 542 12.46 -14.67 26.03
N GLY A 543 13.62 -15.30 26.25
CA GLY A 543 14.71 -15.30 25.27
C GLY A 543 14.33 -15.93 23.92
N THR A 544 13.39 -16.88 23.89
CA THR A 544 12.89 -17.47 22.65
C THR A 544 12.00 -16.49 21.89
N GLU A 545 11.07 -15.83 22.60
CA GLU A 545 10.17 -14.82 22.04
C GLU A 545 10.96 -13.66 21.44
N LEU A 546 12.02 -13.20 22.12
CA LEU A 546 12.92 -12.18 21.57
C LEU A 546 13.64 -12.64 20.30
N ALA A 547 14.03 -13.92 20.22
CA ALA A 547 14.75 -14.46 19.06
C ALA A 547 13.87 -14.60 17.80
N ILE A 548 12.60 -14.97 17.97
CA ILE A 548 11.70 -15.30 16.84
C ILE A 548 10.59 -14.27 16.58
N SER A 549 10.50 -13.22 17.39
CA SER A 549 9.47 -12.19 17.25
C SER A 549 9.54 -11.49 15.88
N GLU A 550 8.41 -11.45 15.20
CA GLU A 550 8.21 -10.88 13.87
C GLU A 550 7.64 -9.46 13.95
N SER A 551 7.88 -8.72 15.05
CA SER A 551 7.47 -7.31 15.16
C SER A 551 7.88 -6.51 13.93
N GLN A 552 6.95 -5.68 13.43
CA GLN A 552 7.13 -4.90 12.20
C GLN A 552 8.04 -3.67 12.37
N GLU A 553 8.32 -2.99 11.24
CA GLU A 553 9.04 -1.72 11.14
C GLU A 553 10.45 -1.72 11.73
N ARG A 554 11.19 -2.82 11.54
CA ARG A 554 12.58 -2.96 11.98
C ARG A 554 13.50 -3.28 10.81
N MET A 555 14.73 -2.76 10.86
CA MET A 555 15.81 -3.09 9.92
C MET A 555 17.09 -3.49 10.67
N ALA A 556 17.81 -4.47 10.13
CA ALA A 556 19.11 -4.90 10.61
C ALA A 556 20.20 -4.33 9.70
N VAL A 557 21.15 -3.60 10.26
CA VAL A 557 22.14 -2.83 9.49
C VAL A 557 23.56 -3.21 9.93
N VAL A 558 24.39 -3.68 9.00
CA VAL A 558 25.81 -3.95 9.23
C VAL A 558 26.63 -2.70 8.93
N VAL A 559 27.40 -2.25 9.93
CA VAL A 559 28.32 -1.11 9.81
C VAL A 559 29.71 -1.45 10.33
N ASP A 560 30.70 -0.72 9.83
CA ASP A 560 32.04 -0.71 10.41
C ASP A 560 31.97 -0.26 11.89
N LYS A 561 32.76 -0.88 12.76
CA LYS A 561 32.83 -0.52 14.19
C LYS A 561 33.09 0.98 14.44
N LYS A 562 33.88 1.63 13.57
CA LYS A 562 34.21 3.07 13.69
C LYS A 562 33.04 3.99 13.38
N ASP A 563 32.02 3.50 12.67
CA ASP A 563 30.89 4.29 12.18
C ASP A 563 29.63 4.13 13.04
N VAL A 564 29.63 3.21 14.02
CA VAL A 564 28.49 2.92 14.92
C VAL A 564 27.90 4.18 15.56
N ASP A 565 28.70 4.95 16.30
CA ASP A 565 28.20 6.14 17.01
C ASP A 565 27.65 7.19 16.05
N LYS A 566 28.29 7.32 14.88
CA LYS A 566 27.88 8.27 13.85
C LYS A 566 26.56 7.85 13.22
N PHE A 567 26.37 6.56 12.95
CA PHE A 567 25.12 6.02 12.44
C PHE A 567 23.98 6.20 13.44
N LEU A 568 24.21 5.86 14.72
CA LEU A 568 23.20 6.02 15.78
C LEU A 568 22.82 7.50 15.98
N ASN A 569 23.75 8.43 15.83
CA ASN A 569 23.45 9.85 15.86
C ASN A 569 22.53 10.27 14.70
N TYR A 570 22.76 9.80 13.48
CA TYR A 570 21.85 10.07 12.35
C TYR A 570 20.47 9.44 12.57
N ALA A 571 20.39 8.22 13.11
CA ALA A 571 19.11 7.61 13.49
C ALA A 571 18.37 8.46 14.53
N ASN A 572 19.07 8.98 15.54
CA ASN A 572 18.48 9.87 16.54
C ASN A 572 18.03 11.22 15.95
N GLU A 573 18.80 11.81 15.02
CA GLU A 573 18.39 13.01 14.26
C GLU A 573 17.07 12.78 13.49
N GLU A 574 16.84 11.54 13.04
CA GLU A 574 15.62 11.11 12.37
C GLU A 574 14.50 10.64 13.32
N ASN A 575 14.69 10.82 14.64
CA ASN A 575 13.74 10.39 15.67
C ASN A 575 13.46 8.87 15.65
N ILE A 576 14.51 8.09 15.38
CA ILE A 576 14.51 6.61 15.32
C ILE A 576 15.35 6.06 16.47
N GLU A 577 14.83 5.04 17.15
CA GLU A 577 15.60 4.26 18.14
C GLU A 577 16.55 3.29 17.43
N GLY A 578 17.81 3.25 17.87
CA GLY A 578 18.83 2.37 17.29
C GLY A 578 19.73 1.75 18.36
N THR A 579 19.99 0.45 18.25
CA THR A 579 20.76 -0.30 19.25
C THR A 579 21.71 -1.31 18.60
N ALA A 580 22.94 -1.38 19.10
CA ALA A 580 23.91 -2.41 18.70
C ALA A 580 23.61 -3.75 19.37
N VAL A 581 23.13 -4.72 18.60
CA VAL A 581 22.61 -5.99 19.12
C VAL A 581 23.49 -7.20 18.81
N ALA A 582 24.34 -7.13 17.78
CA ALA A 582 25.21 -8.25 17.41
C ALA A 582 26.56 -7.81 16.85
N ARG A 583 27.50 -8.76 16.79
CA ARG A 583 28.81 -8.58 16.15
C ARG A 583 29.16 -9.77 15.26
N VAL A 584 29.89 -9.49 14.18
CA VAL A 584 30.43 -10.51 13.29
C VAL A 584 31.68 -11.14 13.91
N THR A 585 31.71 -12.47 13.95
CA THR A 585 32.81 -13.29 14.51
C THR A 585 33.43 -14.16 13.41
N ASP A 586 34.34 -15.05 13.77
CA ASP A 586 34.99 -16.05 12.90
C ASP A 586 34.77 -17.49 13.37
N THR A 587 33.74 -17.72 14.19
CA THR A 587 33.51 -18.99 14.89
C THR A 587 32.87 -20.07 14.01
N GLY A 588 32.32 -19.73 12.84
CA GLY A 588 31.50 -20.63 12.01
C GLY A 588 30.12 -20.90 12.60
N ARG A 589 29.67 -20.10 13.58
CA ARG A 589 28.48 -20.39 14.39
C ARG A 589 27.59 -19.17 14.56
N LEU A 590 26.28 -19.42 14.66
CA LEU A 590 25.27 -18.46 15.09
C LEU A 590 25.02 -18.68 16.59
N VAL A 591 25.33 -17.68 17.41
CA VAL A 591 25.19 -17.74 18.87
C VAL A 591 24.27 -16.62 19.35
N MET A 592 23.25 -16.96 20.15
CA MET A 592 22.39 -15.97 20.81
C MET A 592 22.48 -16.11 22.32
N LYS A 593 22.76 -14.99 22.99
CA LYS A 593 22.86 -14.92 24.45
C LYS A 593 21.67 -14.17 25.04
N TRP A 594 21.13 -14.68 26.14
CA TRP A 594 20.11 -14.03 26.94
C TRP A 594 20.40 -14.27 28.43
N ARG A 595 20.38 -13.21 29.24
CA ARG A 595 20.79 -13.22 30.65
C ARG A 595 22.17 -13.84 30.86
N GLY A 596 23.09 -13.59 29.92
CA GLY A 596 24.45 -14.12 29.93
C GLY A 596 24.59 -15.62 29.58
N LYS A 597 23.49 -16.34 29.30
CA LYS A 597 23.51 -17.76 28.86
C LYS A 597 23.35 -17.85 27.34
N ALA A 598 24.07 -18.76 26.69
CA ALA A 598 23.82 -19.09 25.28
C ALA A 598 22.56 -19.95 25.20
N ILE A 599 21.47 -19.37 24.69
CA ILE A 599 20.19 -20.07 24.51
C ILE A 599 20.08 -20.67 23.10
N LEU A 600 20.93 -20.23 22.17
CA LEU A 600 21.09 -20.82 20.85
C LEU A 600 22.57 -20.82 20.50
N ASP A 601 23.07 -21.98 20.07
CA ASP A 601 24.43 -22.15 19.60
C ASP A 601 24.46 -23.20 18.47
N LEU A 602 24.41 -22.75 17.21
CA LEU A 602 24.28 -23.62 16.04
C LEU A 602 25.43 -23.44 15.05
N SER A 603 25.90 -24.54 14.46
CA SER A 603 26.81 -24.52 13.32
C SER A 603 26.14 -23.91 12.08
N ARG A 604 26.85 -23.02 11.38
CA ARG A 604 26.37 -22.45 10.11
C ARG A 604 26.18 -23.52 9.04
N ASP A 605 27.09 -24.50 8.98
CA ASP A 605 27.03 -25.59 8.00
C ASP A 605 25.77 -26.45 8.19
N PHE A 606 25.36 -26.66 9.45
CA PHE A 606 24.13 -27.40 9.77
C PHE A 606 22.89 -26.59 9.37
N LEU A 607 22.81 -25.32 9.73
CA LEU A 607 21.67 -24.47 9.32
C LEU A 607 21.50 -24.42 7.80
N ASN A 608 22.61 -24.36 7.06
CA ASN A 608 22.64 -24.34 5.59
C ASN A 608 22.32 -25.69 4.93
N SER A 609 22.20 -26.79 5.69
CA SER A 609 21.86 -28.10 5.11
C SER A 609 20.41 -28.19 4.64
N ASN A 610 19.54 -27.29 5.11
CA ASN A 610 18.11 -27.20 4.78
C ASN A 610 17.31 -28.49 5.06
N GLY A 611 17.59 -29.12 6.20
CA GLY A 611 16.85 -30.31 6.62
C GLY A 611 17.05 -31.53 5.72
N ALA A 612 16.05 -32.41 5.71
CA ALA A 612 16.06 -33.63 4.93
C ALA A 612 15.63 -33.38 3.48
N LYS A 613 16.23 -34.12 2.53
CA LYS A 613 15.86 -34.03 1.10
C LYS A 613 14.43 -34.52 0.88
N GLN A 614 13.63 -33.73 0.16
CA GLN A 614 12.26 -34.06 -0.20
C GLN A 614 12.15 -34.45 -1.68
N TYR A 615 11.16 -35.30 -1.99
CA TYR A 615 10.91 -35.79 -3.34
C TYR A 615 9.42 -35.68 -3.68
N ALA A 616 9.12 -35.35 -4.93
CA ALA A 616 7.76 -35.32 -5.46
C ALA A 616 7.68 -36.00 -6.82
N LYS A 617 6.45 -36.36 -7.20
CA LYS A 617 6.08 -36.82 -8.54
C LYS A 617 5.11 -35.82 -9.14
N VAL A 618 5.12 -35.70 -10.46
CA VAL A 618 4.28 -34.76 -11.21
C VAL A 618 3.43 -35.52 -12.22
N LEU A 619 2.13 -35.23 -12.24
CA LEU A 619 1.21 -35.63 -13.30
C LEU A 619 0.52 -34.39 -13.88
N VAL A 620 0.89 -34.00 -15.10
CA VAL A 620 0.23 -32.91 -15.81
C VAL A 620 -1.00 -33.42 -16.55
N LYS A 621 -2.19 -32.95 -16.15
CA LYS A 621 -3.45 -33.25 -16.82
C LYS A 621 -3.58 -32.50 -18.14
N SER A 622 -4.04 -33.21 -19.19
CA SER A 622 -4.34 -32.58 -20.48
C SER A 622 -5.64 -31.79 -20.37
N PRO A 623 -5.70 -30.53 -20.84
CA PRO A 623 -6.91 -29.74 -20.78
C PRO A 623 -7.95 -30.24 -21.81
N VAL A 624 -9.22 -30.05 -21.51
CA VAL A 624 -10.32 -30.40 -22.43
C VAL A 624 -10.28 -29.52 -23.68
N LYS A 625 -10.71 -30.08 -24.83
CA LYS A 625 -10.67 -29.40 -26.13
C LYS A 625 -11.46 -28.09 -26.15
N SER A 626 -12.67 -28.08 -25.56
CA SER A 626 -13.54 -26.89 -25.51
C SER A 626 -13.15 -25.92 -24.38
N GLY A 627 -12.14 -25.10 -24.67
CA GLY A 627 -11.55 -24.14 -23.74
C GLY A 627 -12.33 -22.82 -23.57
N CYS A 628 -11.73 -21.89 -22.82
CA CYS A 628 -12.27 -20.54 -22.59
C CYS A 628 -12.30 -19.69 -23.87
N PHE A 629 -11.44 -19.97 -24.84
CA PHE A 629 -11.35 -19.25 -26.12
C PHE A 629 -12.52 -19.53 -27.09
N GLU A 630 -13.21 -20.67 -26.95
CA GLU A 630 -14.34 -21.05 -27.84
C GLU A 630 -15.71 -20.54 -27.33
N LYS A 631 -15.78 -20.00 -26.10
CA LYS A 631 -17.03 -19.94 -25.30
C LYS A 631 -17.82 -18.62 -25.36
N ARG A 632 -17.45 -17.63 -26.16
CA ARG A 632 -18.22 -16.37 -26.23
C ARG A 632 -18.81 -16.15 -27.61
N LYS A 633 -20.04 -16.63 -27.77
CA LYS A 633 -20.92 -16.18 -28.85
C LYS A 633 -21.80 -15.08 -28.30
N ALA A 634 -22.11 -14.07 -29.13
CA ALA A 634 -23.26 -13.22 -28.87
C ALA A 634 -24.46 -14.13 -28.57
N SER A 635 -25.15 -13.90 -27.46
CA SER A 635 -26.39 -14.60 -27.23
C SER A 635 -27.30 -14.19 -28.39
N GLY A 636 -27.82 -15.17 -29.16
CA GLY A 636 -28.46 -14.92 -30.46
C GLY A 636 -29.80 -14.15 -30.41
N GLY A 637 -29.91 -13.11 -29.57
CA GLY A 637 -31.09 -12.30 -29.33
C GLY A 637 -30.90 -10.78 -29.49
N ASN A 638 -29.77 -10.16 -29.07
CA ASN A 638 -29.58 -8.70 -29.20
C ASN A 638 -28.13 -8.23 -28.91
N LEU A 639 -27.37 -7.81 -29.93
CA LEU A 639 -26.00 -7.29 -29.80
C LEU A 639 -25.86 -6.14 -28.76
N LYS A 640 -26.85 -5.24 -28.70
CA LYS A 640 -26.86 -4.14 -27.73
C LYS A 640 -26.89 -4.67 -26.29
N GLU A 641 -27.70 -5.69 -26.02
CA GLU A 641 -27.86 -6.25 -24.68
C GLU A 641 -26.61 -6.98 -24.23
N ASP A 642 -25.98 -7.77 -25.11
CA ASP A 642 -24.71 -8.45 -24.82
C ASP A 642 -23.58 -7.45 -24.54
N PHE A 643 -23.53 -6.37 -25.32
CA PHE A 643 -22.59 -5.27 -25.10
C PHE A 643 -22.76 -4.66 -23.72
N VAL A 644 -24.00 -4.34 -23.33
CA VAL A 644 -24.31 -3.78 -22.00
C VAL A 644 -24.04 -4.81 -20.87
N GLN A 645 -24.33 -6.10 -21.09
CA GLN A 645 -24.09 -7.15 -20.10
C GLN A 645 -22.61 -7.32 -19.75
N THR A 646 -21.71 -7.07 -20.71
CA THR A 646 -20.26 -7.14 -20.48
C THR A 646 -19.83 -6.26 -19.30
N PHE A 647 -20.47 -5.11 -19.09
CA PHE A 647 -20.13 -4.16 -18.02
C PHE A 647 -20.70 -4.54 -16.64
N ARG A 648 -21.55 -5.59 -16.57
CA ARG A 648 -22.07 -6.14 -15.30
C ARG A 648 -21.19 -7.23 -14.70
N ASP A 649 -20.26 -7.80 -15.47
CA ASP A 649 -19.30 -8.79 -14.97
C ASP A 649 -18.38 -8.12 -13.93
N LEU A 650 -18.18 -8.79 -12.79
CA LEU A 650 -17.38 -8.26 -11.68
C LEU A 650 -15.93 -7.96 -12.08
N ASN A 651 -15.36 -8.71 -13.02
CA ASN A 651 -14.01 -8.50 -13.54
C ASN A 651 -13.94 -7.42 -14.64
N VAL A 652 -15.08 -6.83 -15.02
CA VAL A 652 -15.15 -5.73 -16.00
C VAL A 652 -15.64 -4.43 -15.36
N CYS A 653 -16.55 -4.51 -14.39
CA CYS A 653 -17.23 -3.39 -13.72
C CYS A 653 -16.27 -2.37 -13.07
N SER A 654 -16.80 -1.21 -12.67
CA SER A 654 -16.01 -0.16 -12.03
C SER A 654 -15.50 -0.63 -10.67
N GLN A 655 -14.21 -0.41 -10.43
CA GLN A 655 -13.58 -0.53 -9.12
C GLN A 655 -13.07 0.82 -8.63
N GLN A 656 -13.62 1.94 -9.15
CA GLN A 656 -13.18 3.29 -8.81
C GLN A 656 -13.36 3.59 -7.31
N GLY A 657 -14.50 3.25 -6.72
CA GLY A 657 -14.72 3.44 -5.28
C GLY A 657 -13.75 2.66 -4.39
N LEU A 658 -13.26 1.49 -4.87
CA LEU A 658 -12.21 0.73 -4.20
C LEU A 658 -10.86 1.42 -4.34
N SER A 659 -10.50 1.90 -5.53
CA SER A 659 -9.18 2.50 -5.78
C SER A 659 -9.03 3.90 -5.17
N GLU A 660 -10.10 4.68 -5.02
CA GLU A 660 -10.04 6.06 -4.52
C GLU A 660 -9.73 6.18 -3.02
N ILE A 661 -9.66 5.08 -2.25
CA ILE A 661 -9.20 5.13 -0.85
C ILE A 661 -7.66 5.18 -0.75
N PHE A 662 -6.95 4.91 -1.85
CA PHE A 662 -5.49 4.86 -1.90
C PHE A 662 -4.94 6.17 -2.47
N ASP A 663 -4.00 6.80 -1.78
CA ASP A 663 -3.29 7.98 -2.28
C ASP A 663 -2.53 7.63 -3.57
N SER A 664 -2.80 8.36 -4.64
CA SER A 664 -2.15 8.16 -5.95
C SER A 664 -1.32 9.37 -6.41
N THR A 665 -1.08 10.35 -5.54
CA THR A 665 -0.48 11.64 -5.92
C THR A 665 0.69 12.10 -5.05
N ILE A 666 0.84 11.52 -3.85
CA ILE A 666 1.97 11.79 -2.94
C ILE A 666 3.34 11.56 -3.59
N GLY A 667 4.35 12.36 -3.23
CA GLY A 667 5.69 12.33 -3.84
C GLY A 667 5.77 13.10 -5.15
N ALA A 668 4.63 13.65 -5.62
CA ALA A 668 4.52 14.51 -6.78
C ALA A 668 5.27 13.95 -8.00
N GLY A 669 5.07 12.65 -8.23
CA GLY A 669 5.74 11.85 -9.27
C GLY A 669 4.77 11.10 -10.20
N THR A 670 3.47 11.07 -9.93
CA THR A 670 2.48 10.32 -10.71
C THR A 670 2.27 10.90 -12.10
N VAL A 671 2.66 10.14 -13.12
CA VAL A 671 2.51 10.52 -14.54
C VAL A 671 1.10 10.17 -15.04
N VAL A 672 0.58 9.01 -14.64
CA VAL A 672 -0.74 8.50 -15.03
C VAL A 672 -1.58 8.26 -13.79
N MET A 673 -2.70 8.99 -13.66
CA MET A 673 -3.67 8.78 -12.58
C MET A 673 -4.42 7.46 -12.75
N PRO A 674 -4.89 6.81 -11.66
CA PRO A 674 -5.68 5.58 -11.72
C PRO A 674 -6.98 5.67 -12.52
N PHE A 675 -7.52 6.88 -12.75
CA PHE A 675 -8.65 7.11 -13.66
C PHE A 675 -8.45 8.38 -14.48
N GLY A 676 -8.41 8.22 -15.80
CA GLY A 676 -8.12 9.25 -16.78
C GLY A 676 -9.33 9.88 -17.47
N GLY A 677 -9.03 10.87 -18.30
CA GLY A 677 -9.97 11.66 -19.07
C GLY A 677 -10.59 12.81 -18.29
N LYS A 678 -11.31 13.69 -19.01
CA LYS A 678 -12.03 14.86 -18.44
C LYS A 678 -12.92 14.51 -17.25
N LYS A 679 -13.62 13.37 -17.31
CA LYS A 679 -14.53 12.87 -16.27
C LYS A 679 -13.83 11.99 -15.22
N MET A 680 -12.53 11.68 -15.36
CA MET A 680 -11.75 10.87 -14.41
C MET A 680 -12.37 9.49 -14.14
N VAL A 681 -12.68 8.74 -15.20
CA VAL A 681 -13.39 7.44 -15.12
C VAL A 681 -12.75 6.33 -15.96
N THR A 682 -11.77 6.63 -16.82
CA THR A 682 -11.13 5.60 -17.66
C THR A 682 -9.94 4.97 -16.92
N PRO A 683 -9.97 3.66 -16.57
CA PRO A 683 -8.85 3.01 -15.92
C PRO A 683 -7.64 2.83 -16.87
N PRO A 684 -6.39 3.02 -16.40
CA PRO A 684 -5.18 2.82 -17.19
C PRO A 684 -4.84 1.33 -17.36
N GLU A 685 -3.83 1.05 -18.19
CA GLU A 685 -3.30 -0.32 -18.38
C GLU A 685 -2.33 -0.75 -17.27
N GLY A 686 -1.78 0.21 -16.53
CA GLY A 686 -0.78 0.02 -15.49
C GLY A 686 -0.48 1.34 -14.78
N MET A 687 0.52 1.34 -13.90
CA MET A 687 0.97 2.55 -13.19
C MET A 687 2.27 3.11 -13.79
N VAL A 688 2.39 4.45 -13.78
CA VAL A 688 3.57 5.17 -14.28
C VAL A 688 3.93 6.32 -13.36
N GLY A 689 5.19 6.37 -12.92
CA GLY A 689 5.70 7.41 -12.01
C GLY A 689 7.13 7.82 -12.31
N LYS A 690 7.45 9.10 -12.11
CA LYS A 690 8.81 9.65 -12.26
C LYS A 690 9.72 9.07 -11.18
N ILE A 691 11.00 8.89 -11.52
CA ILE A 691 12.02 8.51 -10.53
C ILE A 691 12.15 9.66 -9.49
N PRO A 692 12.08 9.36 -8.18
CA PRO A 692 12.07 10.39 -7.15
C PRO A 692 13.49 10.93 -6.90
N ILE A 693 13.83 12.04 -7.55
CA ILE A 693 15.11 12.75 -7.35
C ILE A 693 14.99 13.80 -6.24
N GLU A 694 16.11 14.12 -5.56
CA GLU A 694 16.14 15.15 -4.52
C GLU A 694 16.27 16.57 -5.07
N LYS A 695 16.96 16.74 -6.21
CA LYS A 695 17.25 18.05 -6.83
C LYS A 695 17.15 17.96 -8.35
N GLY A 696 16.69 19.06 -8.96
CA GLY A 696 16.47 19.15 -10.40
C GLY A 696 15.12 18.60 -10.83
N ASP A 697 14.96 18.35 -12.13
CA ASP A 697 13.83 17.62 -12.69
C ASP A 697 14.29 16.44 -13.57
N THR A 698 13.43 15.44 -13.74
CA THR A 698 13.68 14.27 -14.59
C THR A 698 12.53 13.98 -15.53
N SER A 699 12.86 13.52 -16.74
CA SER A 699 11.92 12.91 -17.68
C SER A 699 11.85 11.39 -17.55
N THR A 700 12.73 10.76 -16.77
CA THR A 700 12.77 9.31 -16.60
C THR A 700 11.65 8.84 -15.66
N CYS A 701 10.89 7.83 -16.09
CA CYS A 701 9.81 7.22 -15.30
C CYS A 701 9.89 5.70 -15.30
N SER A 702 9.38 5.09 -14.23
CA SER A 702 9.09 3.67 -14.12
C SER A 702 7.67 3.35 -14.59
N LEU A 703 7.49 2.17 -15.16
CA LEU A 703 6.21 1.61 -15.56
C LEU A 703 6.03 0.23 -14.90
N MET A 704 4.82 -0.07 -14.46
CA MET A 704 4.46 -1.41 -14.00
C MET A 704 3.07 -1.82 -14.46
N SER A 705 2.94 -3.06 -14.91
CA SER A 705 1.68 -3.70 -15.27
C SER A 705 1.63 -5.12 -14.70
N PHE A 706 0.44 -5.72 -14.71
CA PHE A 706 0.26 -7.11 -14.32
C PHE A 706 -0.61 -7.90 -15.32
N GLY A 707 -0.44 -9.22 -15.35
CA GLY A 707 -1.25 -10.15 -16.15
C GLY A 707 -1.65 -11.38 -15.34
N TYR A 708 -2.94 -11.74 -15.40
CA TYR A 708 -3.52 -12.92 -14.77
C TYR A 708 -4.98 -13.09 -15.22
N GLN A 709 -5.37 -14.31 -15.62
CA GLN A 709 -6.74 -14.64 -16.07
C GLN A 709 -7.22 -15.97 -15.46
N PRO A 710 -8.07 -15.94 -14.40
CA PRO A 710 -8.52 -17.16 -13.71
C PRO A 710 -9.17 -18.20 -14.63
N GLU A 711 -9.95 -17.76 -15.62
CA GLU A 711 -10.63 -18.66 -16.58
C GLU A 711 -9.64 -19.45 -17.44
N ILE A 712 -8.49 -18.86 -17.80
CA ILE A 712 -7.45 -19.54 -18.56
C ILE A 712 -6.73 -20.56 -17.66
N PHE A 713 -6.38 -20.20 -16.42
CA PHE A 713 -5.71 -21.11 -15.49
C PHE A 713 -6.56 -22.32 -15.12
N LYS A 714 -7.85 -22.13 -14.85
CA LYS A 714 -8.77 -23.24 -14.55
C LYS A 714 -8.94 -24.19 -15.73
N TRP A 715 -8.81 -23.67 -16.96
CA TRP A 715 -8.82 -24.49 -18.17
C TRP A 715 -7.47 -25.20 -18.37
N SER A 716 -6.36 -24.48 -18.33
CA SER A 716 -5.02 -24.99 -18.52
C SER A 716 -3.99 -24.11 -17.81
N PRO A 717 -3.36 -24.58 -16.71
CA PRO A 717 -2.32 -23.81 -16.04
C PRO A 717 -1.13 -23.46 -16.95
N PHE A 718 -0.78 -24.34 -17.90
CA PHE A 718 0.21 -24.06 -18.93
C PHE A 718 -0.11 -22.82 -19.77
N HIS A 719 -1.31 -22.75 -20.33
CA HIS A 719 -1.74 -21.55 -21.06
C HIS A 719 -1.90 -20.35 -20.10
N GLY A 720 -2.33 -20.58 -18.86
CA GLY A 720 -2.44 -19.54 -17.84
C GLY A 720 -1.10 -18.82 -17.60
N GLY A 721 -0.02 -19.57 -17.35
CA GLY A 721 1.31 -19.00 -17.18
C GLY A 721 1.81 -18.26 -18.42
N MET A 722 1.54 -18.81 -19.61
CA MET A 722 1.88 -18.19 -20.89
C MET A 722 1.15 -16.85 -21.11
N TYR A 723 -0.18 -16.83 -20.95
CA TYR A 723 -1.00 -15.66 -21.20
C TYR A 723 -0.86 -14.59 -20.12
N SER A 724 -0.44 -14.95 -18.90
CA SER A 724 -0.10 -13.95 -17.86
C SER A 724 1.08 -13.08 -18.29
N VAL A 725 2.11 -13.70 -18.88
CA VAL A 725 3.24 -12.97 -19.47
C VAL A 725 2.76 -12.12 -20.64
N VAL A 726 2.00 -12.70 -21.58
CA VAL A 726 1.47 -11.97 -22.76
C VAL A 726 0.63 -10.77 -22.36
N GLU A 727 -0.29 -10.91 -21.41
CA GLU A 727 -1.17 -9.83 -20.94
C GLU A 727 -0.36 -8.68 -20.31
N SER A 728 0.57 -9.01 -19.40
CA SER A 728 1.40 -7.99 -18.74
C SER A 728 2.24 -7.21 -19.74
N VAL A 729 2.82 -7.87 -20.75
CA VAL A 729 3.58 -7.25 -21.84
C VAL A 729 2.68 -6.39 -22.74
N ALA A 730 1.49 -6.87 -23.10
CA ALA A 730 0.55 -6.12 -23.93
C ALA A 730 0.13 -4.80 -23.27
N LYS A 731 -0.19 -4.84 -21.98
CA LYS A 731 -0.48 -3.66 -21.16
C LYS A 731 0.71 -2.70 -21.10
N MET A 732 1.93 -3.23 -20.92
CA MET A 732 3.16 -2.43 -20.91
C MET A 732 3.35 -1.67 -22.23
N VAL A 733 3.19 -2.36 -23.37
CA VAL A 733 3.32 -1.77 -24.71
C VAL A 733 2.21 -0.77 -25.00
N ALA A 734 0.98 -1.05 -24.55
CA ALA A 734 -0.16 -0.12 -24.71
C ALA A 734 0.04 1.20 -23.95
N MET A 735 0.84 1.22 -22.88
CA MET A 735 1.24 2.47 -22.20
C MET A 735 2.42 3.20 -22.87
N GLY A 736 3.07 2.56 -23.85
CA GLY A 736 4.28 3.07 -24.50
C GLY A 736 5.59 2.48 -23.97
N GLY A 737 5.55 1.44 -23.13
CA GLY A 737 6.74 0.76 -22.64
C GLY A 737 7.46 -0.06 -23.73
N ASP A 738 8.79 -0.12 -23.63
CA ASP A 738 9.64 -0.90 -24.54
C ASP A 738 9.63 -2.40 -24.18
N VAL A 739 9.13 -3.22 -25.11
CA VAL A 739 9.04 -4.68 -24.96
C VAL A 739 10.40 -5.33 -24.67
N GLU A 740 11.52 -4.74 -25.08
CA GLU A 740 12.86 -5.35 -24.89
C GLU A 740 13.46 -5.09 -23.50
N LYS A 741 12.93 -4.10 -22.78
CA LYS A 741 13.44 -3.66 -21.47
C LYS A 741 12.67 -4.25 -20.30
N ILE A 742 11.63 -5.03 -20.57
CA ILE A 742 10.75 -5.57 -19.53
C ILE A 742 11.51 -6.59 -18.68
N ARG A 743 11.32 -6.49 -17.37
CA ARG A 743 11.74 -7.48 -16.37
C ARG A 743 10.53 -7.91 -15.57
N PHE A 744 10.47 -9.18 -15.21
CA PHE A 744 9.34 -9.71 -14.47
C PHE A 744 9.67 -9.99 -13.00
N SER A 745 8.62 -9.93 -12.19
CA SER A 745 8.53 -10.64 -10.93
C SER A 745 7.25 -11.44 -10.92
N PHE A 746 7.30 -12.72 -10.54
CA PHE A 746 6.14 -13.60 -10.54
C PHE A 746 5.59 -13.83 -9.14
N GLN A 747 4.26 -13.97 -9.04
CA GLN A 747 3.60 -14.42 -7.82
C GLN A 747 2.85 -15.71 -8.10
N GLU A 748 3.30 -16.81 -7.50
CA GLU A 748 2.64 -18.10 -7.57
C GLU A 748 1.70 -18.28 -6.36
N TYR A 749 0.46 -18.68 -6.62
CA TYR A 749 -0.51 -19.03 -5.58
C TYR A 749 -1.35 -20.25 -6.01
N PHE A 750 -1.15 -21.37 -5.35
CA PHE A 750 -1.78 -22.64 -5.69
C PHE A 750 -2.34 -23.33 -4.45
N GLU A 751 -3.17 -24.34 -4.69
CA GLU A 751 -3.65 -25.23 -3.64
C GLU A 751 -2.50 -25.96 -2.92
N ARG A 752 -2.81 -26.55 -1.77
CA ARG A 752 -1.87 -27.39 -1.03
C ARG A 752 -1.47 -28.62 -1.87
N LEU A 753 -0.18 -28.78 -2.16
CA LEU A 753 0.28 -29.86 -3.06
C LEU A 753 0.27 -31.25 -2.41
N GLY A 754 0.79 -31.39 -1.18
CA GLY A 754 0.90 -32.69 -0.50
C GLY A 754 1.74 -33.69 -1.30
N GLU A 755 1.35 -34.97 -1.32
CA GLU A 755 1.98 -36.01 -2.15
C GLU A 755 1.24 -36.23 -3.48
N ASP A 756 0.20 -35.44 -3.79
CA ASP A 756 -0.66 -35.65 -4.97
C ASP A 756 0.03 -35.18 -6.26
N PRO A 757 0.39 -36.10 -7.19
CA PRO A 757 1.08 -35.73 -8.41
C PRO A 757 0.29 -34.77 -9.30
N ILE A 758 -1.04 -34.81 -9.26
CA ILE A 758 -1.90 -33.93 -10.07
C ILE A 758 -1.80 -32.49 -9.58
N ARG A 759 -1.81 -32.28 -8.26
CA ARG A 759 -1.65 -30.95 -7.67
C ARG A 759 -0.28 -30.38 -7.99
N TRP A 760 0.78 -31.17 -7.86
CA TRP A 760 2.14 -30.78 -8.30
C TRP A 760 2.22 -30.45 -9.80
N GLY A 761 1.40 -31.10 -10.63
CA GLY A 761 1.31 -30.82 -12.07
C GLY A 761 0.81 -29.42 -12.43
N LYS A 762 0.06 -28.74 -11.55
CA LYS A 762 -0.47 -27.39 -11.82
C LYS A 762 0.61 -26.30 -11.80
N PRO A 763 1.37 -26.07 -10.71
CA PRO A 763 2.46 -25.09 -10.71
C PRO A 763 3.55 -25.47 -11.70
N PHE A 764 3.86 -26.77 -11.84
CA PHE A 764 4.82 -27.25 -12.83
C PHE A 764 4.46 -26.83 -14.26
N SER A 765 3.22 -27.11 -14.68
CA SER A 765 2.76 -26.75 -16.03
C SER A 765 2.63 -25.23 -16.21
N ALA A 766 2.20 -24.48 -15.20
CA ALA A 766 2.15 -23.02 -15.24
C ALA A 766 3.54 -22.40 -15.45
N LEU A 767 4.55 -22.87 -14.71
CA LEU A 767 5.94 -22.42 -14.87
C LEU A 767 6.50 -22.76 -16.25
N LEU A 768 6.17 -23.92 -16.83
CA LEU A 768 6.57 -24.24 -18.22
C LEU A 768 5.97 -23.27 -19.24
N GLY A 769 4.69 -22.92 -19.09
CA GLY A 769 4.04 -21.97 -19.98
C GLY A 769 4.63 -20.56 -19.87
N ALA A 770 4.88 -20.11 -18.63
CA ALA A 770 5.55 -18.84 -18.38
C ALA A 770 7.01 -18.84 -18.90
N TYR A 771 7.74 -19.94 -18.72
CA TYR A 771 9.08 -20.15 -19.28
C TYR A 771 9.08 -20.03 -20.81
N GLN A 772 8.14 -20.69 -21.49
CA GLN A 772 8.04 -20.63 -22.95
C GLN A 772 7.77 -19.19 -23.44
N ALA A 773 6.85 -18.47 -22.80
CA ALA A 773 6.57 -17.09 -23.15
C ALA A 773 7.78 -16.17 -22.93
N GLN A 774 8.43 -16.28 -21.77
CA GLN A 774 9.64 -15.52 -21.44
C GLN A 774 10.76 -15.75 -22.44
N LYS A 775 11.08 -17.02 -22.75
CA LYS A 775 12.10 -17.39 -23.73
C LYS A 775 11.78 -16.84 -25.12
N SER A 776 10.51 -16.93 -25.53
CA SER A 776 10.06 -16.46 -26.85
C SER A 776 10.15 -14.94 -26.99
N PHE A 777 9.87 -14.19 -25.92
CA PHE A 777 10.09 -12.74 -25.89
C PHE A 777 11.56 -12.34 -25.66
N SER A 778 12.42 -13.26 -25.23
CA SER A 778 13.79 -12.97 -24.76
C SER A 778 13.80 -12.03 -23.54
N LEU A 779 12.89 -12.30 -22.60
CA LEU A 779 12.69 -11.54 -21.35
C LEU A 779 12.79 -12.49 -20.15
N ALA A 780 13.04 -11.96 -18.96
CA ALA A 780 13.23 -12.80 -17.77
C ALA A 780 12.54 -12.25 -16.53
N ALA A 781 12.00 -13.17 -15.73
CA ALA A 781 11.72 -12.98 -14.33
C ALA A 781 13.03 -12.94 -13.56
N ILE A 782 13.28 -11.84 -12.84
CA ILE A 782 14.49 -11.63 -12.03
C ILE A 782 14.20 -11.69 -10.52
N GLY A 783 12.96 -12.02 -10.17
CA GLY A 783 12.50 -12.33 -8.83
C GLY A 783 11.09 -12.90 -8.86
N GLY A 784 10.56 -13.17 -7.68
CA GLY A 784 9.22 -13.71 -7.50
C GLY A 784 8.98 -14.16 -6.06
N LYS A 785 7.78 -14.67 -5.81
CA LYS A 785 7.36 -15.18 -4.50
C LYS A 785 6.28 -16.23 -4.69
N ASP A 786 6.31 -17.28 -3.89
CA ASP A 786 5.37 -18.39 -3.95
C ASP A 786 4.57 -18.59 -2.66
N SER A 787 3.36 -19.16 -2.81
CA SER A 787 2.48 -19.55 -1.71
C SER A 787 1.71 -20.82 -2.10
N MET A 788 2.02 -21.96 -1.47
CA MET A 788 1.44 -23.28 -1.78
C MET A 788 0.41 -23.75 -0.73
N SER A 789 -0.35 -22.82 -0.14
CA SER A 789 -1.30 -23.07 0.96
C SER A 789 -2.74 -22.67 0.67
N GLY A 790 -3.12 -22.55 -0.60
CA GLY A 790 -4.43 -22.09 -1.05
C GLY A 790 -5.55 -23.14 -0.98
N SER A 791 -5.73 -23.79 0.17
CA SER A 791 -6.82 -24.77 0.39
C SER A 791 -7.50 -24.52 1.73
N PHE A 792 -8.81 -24.73 1.79
CA PHE A 792 -9.60 -24.75 3.02
C PHE A 792 -10.56 -25.94 2.98
N ASN A 793 -10.43 -26.89 3.91
CA ASN A 793 -11.11 -28.18 3.81
C ASN A 793 -10.93 -28.80 2.39
N GLU A 794 -12.02 -29.07 1.68
CA GLU A 794 -12.05 -29.69 0.34
C GLU A 794 -12.10 -28.67 -0.81
N ILE A 795 -12.04 -27.36 -0.53
CA ILE A 795 -12.06 -26.31 -1.56
C ILE A 795 -10.67 -25.71 -1.76
N ASP A 796 -10.35 -25.45 -3.02
CA ASP A 796 -9.05 -24.96 -3.48
C ASP A 796 -9.19 -23.60 -4.18
N VAL A 797 -8.17 -22.75 -4.05
CA VAL A 797 -8.06 -21.51 -4.83
C VAL A 797 -7.89 -21.81 -6.31
N PRO A 798 -8.28 -20.89 -7.22
CA PRO A 798 -7.92 -21.06 -8.62
C PRO A 798 -6.39 -21.08 -8.77
N PRO A 799 -5.82 -21.98 -9.61
CA PRO A 799 -4.39 -21.95 -9.91
C PRO A 799 -3.97 -20.55 -10.38
N THR A 800 -2.90 -20.01 -9.81
CA THR A 800 -2.54 -18.60 -10.02
C THR A 800 -1.04 -18.43 -10.21
N LEU A 801 -0.68 -17.77 -11.32
CA LEU A 801 0.63 -17.16 -11.52
C LEU A 801 0.38 -15.75 -12.06
N VAL A 802 0.67 -14.73 -11.25
CA VAL A 802 0.56 -13.32 -11.65
C VAL A 802 1.91 -12.87 -12.20
N SER A 803 1.91 -12.33 -13.42
CA SER A 803 3.10 -11.74 -14.04
C SER A 803 3.13 -10.24 -13.80
N PHE A 804 4.03 -9.74 -12.95
CA PHE A 804 4.30 -8.31 -12.83
C PHE A 804 5.43 -7.91 -13.78
N ALA A 805 5.16 -7.01 -14.71
CA ALA A 805 6.13 -6.50 -15.67
C ALA A 805 6.58 -5.09 -15.28
N VAL A 806 7.89 -4.85 -15.25
CA VAL A 806 8.49 -3.55 -14.91
C VAL A 806 9.46 -3.12 -16.01
N ALA A 807 9.42 -1.83 -16.36
CA ALA A 807 10.36 -1.20 -17.28
C ALA A 807 10.59 0.28 -16.90
N SER A 808 11.58 0.92 -17.52
CA SER A 808 11.76 2.37 -17.48
C SER A 808 11.72 2.97 -18.89
N ASP A 809 11.18 4.18 -18.99
CA ASP A 809 11.12 4.95 -20.22
C ASP A 809 11.08 6.46 -19.88
N LYS A 810 10.77 7.30 -20.87
CA LYS A 810 10.61 8.73 -20.74
C LYS A 810 9.14 9.12 -20.71
N VAL A 811 8.81 10.14 -19.90
CA VAL A 811 7.45 10.64 -19.70
C VAL A 811 6.77 11.02 -21.02
N GLU A 812 7.49 11.58 -21.98
CA GLU A 812 6.98 11.95 -23.30
C GLU A 812 6.47 10.76 -24.12
N ASN A 813 7.00 9.55 -23.90
CA ASN A 813 6.64 8.32 -24.61
C ASN A 813 5.38 7.65 -24.05
N ILE A 814 4.92 8.10 -22.88
CA ILE A 814 3.76 7.52 -22.19
C ILE A 814 2.45 8.00 -22.85
N ILE A 815 1.58 7.05 -23.19
CA ILE A 815 0.21 7.29 -23.68
C ILE A 815 -0.82 6.63 -22.76
N THR A 816 -2.08 7.03 -22.86
CA THR A 816 -3.18 6.56 -21.99
C THR A 816 -4.40 6.15 -22.81
N PRO A 817 -5.30 5.30 -22.26
CA PRO A 817 -6.27 4.56 -23.08
C PRO A 817 -7.51 5.36 -23.48
N GLU A 818 -7.85 6.48 -22.83
CA GLU A 818 -9.05 7.23 -23.19
C GLU A 818 -8.94 7.84 -24.60
N PHE A 819 -10.02 7.73 -25.40
CA PHE A 819 -10.05 8.34 -26.72
C PHE A 819 -9.77 9.84 -26.63
N LYS A 820 -8.92 10.36 -27.51
CA LYS A 820 -8.39 11.72 -27.48
C LYS A 820 -9.05 12.62 -28.52
N ASN A 821 -9.33 12.10 -29.71
CA ASN A 821 -9.82 12.89 -30.84
C ASN A 821 -11.17 12.38 -31.38
N ILE A 822 -11.87 13.25 -32.09
CA ILE A 822 -13.07 12.91 -32.87
C ILE A 822 -12.64 12.66 -34.32
N GLY A 823 -13.23 11.66 -34.98
CA GLY A 823 -12.91 11.30 -36.36
C GLY A 823 -11.62 10.51 -36.56
N SER A 824 -10.95 10.06 -35.49
CA SER A 824 -9.88 9.06 -35.53
C SER A 824 -10.39 7.72 -36.05
N LYS A 825 -9.51 6.99 -36.74
CA LYS A 825 -9.71 5.56 -36.97
C LYS A 825 -9.22 4.79 -35.76
N VAL A 826 -9.96 3.75 -35.38
CA VAL A 826 -9.56 2.84 -34.32
C VAL A 826 -9.26 1.48 -34.95
N TYR A 827 -8.08 0.94 -34.67
CA TYR A 827 -7.65 -0.34 -35.19
C TYR A 827 -7.60 -1.40 -34.10
N LEU A 828 -8.07 -2.60 -34.41
CA LEU A 828 -7.80 -3.82 -33.67
C LEU A 828 -6.51 -4.43 -34.21
N LEU A 829 -5.53 -4.61 -33.32
CA LEU A 829 -4.33 -5.38 -33.58
C LEU A 829 -4.46 -6.76 -32.96
N GLU A 830 -4.53 -7.79 -33.79
CA GLU A 830 -4.82 -9.15 -33.34
C GLU A 830 -3.58 -9.95 -32.98
N VAL A 831 -3.75 -10.88 -32.04
CA VAL A 831 -2.77 -11.94 -31.78
C VAL A 831 -3.11 -13.15 -32.63
N ALA A 832 -2.20 -13.51 -33.53
CA ALA A 832 -2.29 -14.79 -34.23
C ALA A 832 -2.03 -15.94 -33.25
N ARG A 833 -2.90 -16.95 -33.28
CA ARG A 833 -2.84 -18.15 -32.45
C ARG A 833 -2.91 -19.38 -33.35
N ASP A 834 -2.22 -20.45 -32.98
CA ASP A 834 -2.37 -21.74 -33.65
C ASP A 834 -3.67 -22.46 -33.22
N ASP A 835 -3.92 -23.64 -33.76
CA ASP A 835 -5.09 -24.47 -33.44
C ASP A 835 -5.12 -24.96 -31.99
N LYS A 836 -4.00 -24.81 -31.28
CA LYS A 836 -3.81 -25.17 -29.88
C LYS A 836 -3.82 -23.96 -28.96
N GLN A 837 -4.17 -22.78 -29.47
CA GLN A 837 -4.26 -21.53 -28.72
C GLN A 837 -2.91 -21.00 -28.20
N VAL A 838 -1.79 -21.40 -28.79
CA VAL A 838 -0.47 -20.82 -28.52
C VAL A 838 -0.28 -19.58 -29.39
N PRO A 839 0.11 -18.41 -28.83
CA PRO A 839 0.41 -17.22 -29.62
C PRO A 839 1.61 -17.40 -30.56
N ASP A 840 1.55 -16.80 -31.74
CA ASP A 840 2.74 -16.60 -32.58
C ASP A 840 3.62 -15.51 -31.98
N PHE A 841 4.53 -15.91 -31.09
CA PHE A 841 5.43 -15.00 -30.40
C PHE A 841 6.39 -14.23 -31.31
N VAL A 842 6.72 -14.78 -32.49
CA VAL A 842 7.61 -14.12 -33.44
C VAL A 842 6.91 -12.91 -34.04
N GLU A 843 5.69 -13.10 -34.54
CA GLU A 843 4.87 -12.00 -35.06
C GLU A 843 4.45 -11.03 -33.95
N LEU A 844 4.12 -11.54 -32.76
CA LEU A 844 3.72 -10.72 -31.63
C LEU A 844 4.85 -9.77 -31.16
N LYS A 845 6.08 -10.28 -31.04
CA LYS A 845 7.25 -9.45 -30.68
C LYS A 845 7.52 -8.38 -31.74
N LYS A 846 7.39 -8.71 -33.03
CA LYS A 846 7.52 -7.72 -34.12
C LYS A 846 6.44 -6.65 -34.04
N LEU A 847 5.19 -7.05 -33.80
CA LEU A 847 4.05 -6.15 -33.67
C LEU A 847 4.26 -5.16 -32.52
N TYR A 848 4.64 -5.65 -31.34
CA TYR A 848 4.89 -4.81 -30.17
C TYR A 848 6.02 -3.79 -30.38
N LYS A 849 7.10 -4.17 -31.08
CA LYS A 849 8.15 -3.23 -31.48
C LYS A 849 7.64 -2.14 -32.42
N LYS A 850 6.80 -2.49 -33.41
CA LYS A 850 6.20 -1.50 -34.32
C LYS A 850 5.31 -0.52 -33.55
N ILE A 851 4.48 -1.02 -32.63
CA ILE A 851 3.62 -0.19 -31.78
C ILE A 851 4.47 0.80 -30.97
N LYS A 852 5.53 0.33 -30.29
CA LYS A 852 6.46 1.20 -29.56
C LYS A 852 7.02 2.32 -30.45
N ASN A 853 7.52 1.98 -31.63
CA ASN A 853 8.07 2.97 -32.57
C ASN A 853 7.01 3.98 -33.06
N LEU A 854 5.76 3.54 -33.23
CA LEU A 854 4.65 4.41 -33.63
C LEU A 854 4.20 5.34 -32.49
N ILE A 855 4.23 4.87 -31.24
CA ILE A 855 3.97 5.68 -30.04
C ILE A 855 5.06 6.75 -29.88
N ASP A 856 6.33 6.36 -29.96
CA ASP A 856 7.46 7.29 -29.86
C ASP A 856 7.41 8.32 -30.99
N GLY A 857 7.04 7.88 -32.19
CA GLY A 857 6.80 8.73 -33.36
C GLY A 857 5.51 9.54 -33.35
N LYS A 858 4.74 9.53 -32.25
CA LYS A 858 3.46 10.24 -32.03
C LYS A 858 2.38 9.96 -33.07
N VAL A 859 2.37 8.75 -33.63
CA VAL A 859 1.36 8.28 -34.60
C VAL A 859 0.12 7.74 -33.90
N ILE A 860 0.30 7.14 -32.72
CA ILE A 860 -0.76 6.56 -31.90
C ILE A 860 -1.15 7.54 -30.80
N ALA A 861 -2.45 7.82 -30.64
CA ALA A 861 -2.96 8.74 -29.64
C ALA A 861 -3.37 8.05 -28.33
N ALA A 862 -3.96 6.86 -28.43
CA ALA A 862 -4.41 6.06 -27.29
C ALA A 862 -4.34 4.57 -27.64
N ALA A 863 -4.10 3.73 -26.64
CA ALA A 863 -4.11 2.28 -26.79
C ALA A 863 -4.63 1.59 -25.53
N LYS A 864 -5.33 0.46 -25.71
CA LYS A 864 -5.88 -0.38 -24.63
C LYS A 864 -5.73 -1.86 -24.98
N ALA A 865 -5.10 -2.64 -24.12
CA ALA A 865 -5.04 -4.09 -24.29
C ALA A 865 -6.43 -4.71 -24.09
N LEU A 866 -6.74 -5.76 -24.85
CA LEU A 866 -7.97 -6.51 -24.69
C LEU A 866 -7.88 -7.41 -23.46
N GLY A 867 -8.81 -7.19 -22.53
CA GLY A 867 -8.99 -8.03 -21.35
C GLY A 867 -10.09 -9.08 -21.55
N LYS A 868 -10.63 -9.54 -20.42
CA LYS A 868 -11.70 -10.54 -20.36
C LYS A 868 -12.87 -10.17 -21.27
N GLY A 869 -13.34 -8.92 -21.27
CA GLY A 869 -14.53 -8.47 -22.00
C GLY A 869 -14.32 -8.19 -23.50
N GLY A 870 -13.14 -8.49 -24.04
CA GLY A 870 -12.84 -8.30 -25.47
C GLY A 870 -12.95 -6.84 -25.92
N MET A 871 -13.32 -6.64 -27.19
CA MET A 871 -13.47 -5.28 -27.75
C MET A 871 -14.59 -4.50 -27.05
N ALA A 872 -15.66 -5.16 -26.59
CA ALA A 872 -16.77 -4.49 -25.91
C ALA A 872 -16.28 -3.69 -24.68
N GLU A 873 -15.54 -4.37 -23.80
CA GLU A 873 -14.92 -3.75 -22.63
C GLU A 873 -13.98 -2.61 -23.03
N ALA A 874 -13.10 -2.85 -24.01
CA ALA A 874 -12.11 -1.87 -24.42
C ALA A 874 -12.76 -0.60 -25.00
N ILE A 875 -13.72 -0.74 -25.92
CA ILE A 875 -14.45 0.39 -26.52
C ILE A 875 -15.12 1.24 -25.44
N GLY A 876 -15.85 0.62 -24.50
CA GLY A 876 -16.53 1.35 -23.44
C GLY A 876 -15.54 2.11 -22.55
N LYS A 877 -14.51 1.41 -22.03
CA LYS A 877 -13.51 2.02 -21.15
C LYS A 877 -12.73 3.16 -21.84
N MET A 878 -12.41 3.05 -23.13
CA MET A 878 -11.77 4.13 -23.90
C MET A 878 -12.70 5.33 -24.13
N ALA A 879 -14.01 5.10 -24.28
CA ALA A 879 -15.01 6.16 -24.52
C ALA A 879 -15.35 6.99 -23.27
N PHE A 880 -15.29 6.39 -22.08
CA PHE A 880 -15.79 6.97 -20.83
C PHE A 880 -15.16 8.32 -20.44
N GLY A 881 -13.83 8.38 -20.33
CA GLY A 881 -13.13 9.49 -19.69
C GLY A 881 -13.34 10.84 -20.37
N ASN A 882 -13.32 10.87 -21.71
CA ASN A 882 -13.50 12.10 -22.49
C ASN A 882 -14.89 12.26 -23.10
N ASN A 883 -15.80 11.31 -22.84
CA ASN A 883 -17.14 11.25 -23.43
C ASN A 883 -17.14 11.21 -24.97
N ILE A 884 -16.13 10.56 -25.57
CA ILE A 884 -16.00 10.45 -27.03
C ILE A 884 -16.66 9.14 -27.46
N GLY A 885 -17.64 9.24 -28.34
CA GLY A 885 -18.39 8.10 -28.87
C GLY A 885 -17.54 7.23 -29.80
N PHE A 886 -18.09 6.06 -30.14
CA PHE A 886 -17.46 5.10 -31.04
C PHE A 886 -18.48 4.52 -32.01
N GLU A 887 -18.16 4.45 -33.29
CA GLU A 887 -18.96 3.79 -34.32
C GLU A 887 -18.24 2.56 -34.84
N LEU A 888 -18.84 1.39 -34.61
CA LEU A 888 -18.29 0.10 -35.04
C LEU A 888 -18.30 -0.02 -36.57
N ALA A 889 -17.19 -0.47 -37.16
CA ALA A 889 -17.12 -0.74 -38.58
C ALA A 889 -18.06 -1.90 -38.99
N GLY A 890 -18.74 -1.77 -40.13
CA GLY A 890 -19.80 -2.70 -40.55
C GLY A 890 -19.32 -4.12 -40.87
N ASP A 891 -18.05 -4.29 -41.21
CA ASP A 891 -17.38 -5.54 -41.55
C ASP A 891 -16.89 -6.35 -40.33
N ILE A 892 -16.90 -5.78 -39.12
CA ILE A 892 -16.55 -6.52 -37.90
C ILE A 892 -17.64 -7.53 -37.54
N ALA A 893 -17.32 -8.82 -37.53
CA ALA A 893 -18.23 -9.88 -37.08
C ALA A 893 -18.66 -9.67 -35.61
N GLU A 894 -19.91 -9.99 -35.27
CA GLU A 894 -20.46 -9.74 -33.93
C GLU A 894 -19.74 -10.56 -32.86
N GLU A 895 -19.36 -11.80 -33.20
CA GLU A 895 -18.63 -12.70 -32.31
C GLU A 895 -17.25 -12.13 -31.91
N LYS A 896 -16.63 -11.37 -32.81
CA LYS A 896 -15.30 -10.78 -32.60
C LYS A 896 -15.31 -9.70 -31.51
N ILE A 897 -16.47 -9.11 -31.24
CA ILE A 897 -16.63 -8.05 -30.23
C ILE A 897 -16.39 -8.61 -28.82
N PHE A 898 -16.77 -9.87 -28.60
CA PHE A 898 -16.75 -10.54 -27.29
C PHE A 898 -15.65 -11.60 -27.17
N GLU A 899 -14.84 -11.78 -28.22
CA GLU A 899 -13.79 -12.80 -28.26
C GLU A 899 -12.73 -12.53 -27.18
N LEU A 900 -12.34 -13.60 -26.47
CA LEU A 900 -11.18 -13.57 -25.59
C LEU A 900 -9.91 -13.59 -26.44
N ASN A 901 -9.24 -12.45 -26.57
CA ASN A 901 -8.05 -12.28 -27.39
C ASN A 901 -6.93 -11.59 -26.59
N ILE A 902 -6.43 -12.28 -25.57
CA ILE A 902 -5.41 -11.75 -24.68
C ILE A 902 -4.12 -11.48 -25.47
N GLY A 903 -3.57 -10.29 -25.28
CA GLY A 903 -2.41 -9.78 -26.01
C GLY A 903 -2.75 -8.86 -27.19
N ALA A 904 -4.00 -8.87 -27.65
CA ALA A 904 -4.49 -7.93 -28.66
C ALA A 904 -4.75 -6.56 -28.04
N MET A 905 -4.88 -5.53 -28.88
CA MET A 905 -5.19 -4.17 -28.40
C MET A 905 -6.00 -3.36 -29.40
N LEU A 906 -6.79 -2.42 -28.87
CA LEU A 906 -7.40 -1.34 -29.64
C LEU A 906 -6.49 -0.11 -29.60
N ILE A 907 -6.33 0.52 -30.76
CA ILE A 907 -5.45 1.68 -30.93
C ILE A 907 -6.18 2.79 -31.67
N GLU A 908 -6.19 3.98 -31.09
CA GLU A 908 -6.65 5.21 -31.74
C GLU A 908 -5.54 5.83 -32.59
N VAL A 909 -5.81 6.02 -33.87
CA VAL A 909 -4.92 6.68 -34.83
C VAL A 909 -5.60 7.94 -35.36
N PRO A 910 -5.06 9.14 -35.05
CA PRO A 910 -5.55 10.39 -35.60
C PRO A 910 -5.57 10.39 -37.13
N LYS A 911 -6.53 11.09 -37.72
CA LYS A 911 -6.78 11.08 -39.17
C LYS A 911 -5.54 11.40 -40.01
N GLU A 912 -4.74 12.35 -39.57
CA GLU A 912 -3.48 12.79 -40.18
C GLU A 912 -2.37 11.74 -40.12
N SER A 913 -2.44 10.85 -39.13
CA SER A 913 -1.46 9.79 -38.84
C SER A 913 -1.79 8.47 -39.53
N VAL A 914 -3.02 8.31 -40.03
CA VAL A 914 -3.50 7.09 -40.71
C VAL A 914 -2.58 6.60 -41.83
N PRO A 915 -2.12 7.44 -42.79
CA PRO A 915 -1.27 6.95 -43.87
C PRO A 915 0.04 6.34 -43.35
N ARG A 916 0.69 7.01 -42.38
CA ARG A 916 1.94 6.51 -41.77
C ARG A 916 1.71 5.22 -40.99
N PHE A 917 0.59 5.12 -40.28
CA PHE A 917 0.20 3.91 -39.56
C PHE A 917 -0.04 2.74 -40.50
N GLU A 918 -0.90 2.91 -41.51
CA GLU A 918 -1.27 1.86 -42.47
C GLU A 918 -0.04 1.38 -43.27
N THR A 919 0.87 2.28 -43.67
CA THR A 919 2.14 1.88 -44.30
C THR A 919 3.04 1.08 -43.36
N THR A 920 3.11 1.44 -42.08
CA THR A 920 3.95 0.71 -41.10
C THR A 920 3.36 -0.66 -40.74
N MET A 921 2.04 -0.81 -40.87
CA MET A 921 1.28 -2.01 -40.50
C MET A 921 0.87 -2.87 -41.70
N GLU A 922 1.39 -2.62 -42.91
CA GLU A 922 0.98 -3.31 -44.15
C GLU A 922 1.17 -4.84 -44.08
N ASP A 923 2.21 -5.30 -43.40
CA ASP A 923 2.55 -6.70 -43.15
C ASP A 923 2.01 -7.23 -41.81
N SER A 924 1.12 -6.49 -41.14
CA SER A 924 0.55 -6.84 -39.84
C SER A 924 -0.99 -6.91 -39.91
N LYS A 925 -1.60 -7.75 -39.07
CA LYS A 925 -3.06 -7.88 -39.00
C LYS A 925 -3.70 -6.72 -38.23
N ALA A 926 -3.73 -5.54 -38.85
CA ALA A 926 -4.43 -4.37 -38.34
C ALA A 926 -5.81 -4.24 -39.01
N ILE A 927 -6.88 -4.41 -38.25
CA ILE A 927 -8.26 -4.32 -38.74
C ILE A 927 -8.87 -3.00 -38.29
N CYS A 928 -9.51 -2.26 -39.19
CA CYS A 928 -10.28 -1.08 -38.79
C CYS A 928 -11.49 -1.51 -37.96
N ALA A 929 -11.43 -1.31 -36.64
CA ALA A 929 -12.51 -1.66 -35.72
C ALA A 929 -13.66 -0.65 -35.79
N GLY A 930 -13.37 0.61 -36.13
CA GLY A 930 -14.36 1.66 -36.17
C GLY A 930 -13.77 3.06 -36.12
N PHE A 931 -14.60 4.03 -35.74
CA PHE A 931 -14.26 5.44 -35.73
C PHE A 931 -14.72 6.11 -34.44
N THR A 932 -13.92 7.02 -33.90
CA THR A 932 -14.34 7.90 -32.81
C THR A 932 -15.33 8.95 -33.32
N VAL A 933 -16.41 9.23 -32.60
CA VAL A 933 -17.49 10.13 -33.04
C VAL A 933 -17.96 11.08 -31.93
N ASP A 934 -18.47 12.25 -32.30
CA ASP A 934 -18.97 13.28 -31.37
C ASP A 934 -20.46 13.10 -31.02
N SER A 935 -20.90 11.85 -30.84
CA SER A 935 -22.31 11.53 -30.59
C SER A 935 -22.62 11.27 -29.11
N GLY A 936 -21.59 11.12 -28.27
CA GLY A 936 -21.71 10.64 -26.89
C GLY A 936 -22.27 9.21 -26.80
N LYS A 937 -22.19 8.43 -27.89
CA LYS A 937 -22.79 7.10 -27.99
C LYS A 937 -21.81 6.09 -28.58
N VAL A 938 -22.00 4.84 -28.20
CA VAL A 938 -21.43 3.68 -28.91
C VAL A 938 -22.48 3.19 -29.90
N VAL A 939 -22.17 3.24 -31.20
CA VAL A 939 -23.04 2.82 -32.30
C VAL A 939 -22.64 1.40 -32.73
N LEU A 940 -23.58 0.46 -32.59
CA LEU A 940 -23.42 -0.96 -32.85
C LEU A 940 -24.42 -1.39 -33.93
N LYS A 941 -23.96 -1.73 -35.15
CA LYS A 941 -24.75 -2.32 -36.27
C LYS A 941 -26.29 -2.16 -36.16
N GLY A 942 -26.80 -0.95 -36.38
CA GLY A 942 -28.25 -0.66 -36.37
C GLY A 942 -28.86 -0.30 -35.02
N SER A 943 -28.06 -0.23 -33.95
CA SER A 943 -28.44 0.17 -32.59
C SER A 943 -27.39 1.11 -31.97
N SER A 944 -27.71 1.72 -30.83
CA SER A 944 -26.74 2.51 -30.07
C SER A 944 -27.00 2.50 -28.56
N VAL A 945 -25.94 2.73 -27.79
CA VAL A 945 -25.96 2.88 -26.33
C VAL A 945 -25.35 4.23 -26.00
N LYS A 946 -25.98 4.99 -25.09
CA LYS A 946 -25.38 6.22 -24.59
C LYS A 946 -24.21 5.89 -23.65
N ILE A 947 -23.15 6.69 -23.70
CA ILE A 947 -22.02 6.50 -22.77
C ILE A 947 -22.48 6.62 -21.32
N GLU A 948 -23.39 7.54 -21.01
CA GLU A 948 -23.93 7.73 -19.66
C GLU A 948 -24.71 6.50 -19.16
N GLU A 949 -25.54 5.89 -20.00
CA GLU A 949 -26.27 4.64 -19.68
C GLU A 949 -25.29 3.50 -19.38
N LEU A 950 -24.20 3.43 -20.16
CA LEU A 950 -23.19 2.40 -19.99
C LEU A 950 -22.35 2.60 -18.71
N LEU A 951 -22.05 3.85 -18.36
CA LEU A 951 -21.36 4.21 -17.11
C LEU A 951 -22.19 3.82 -15.88
N GLU A 952 -23.51 4.07 -15.89
CA GLU A 952 -24.40 3.65 -14.80
C GLU A 952 -24.38 2.12 -14.63
N VAL A 953 -24.47 1.37 -15.73
CA VAL A 953 -24.40 -0.09 -15.70
C VAL A 953 -23.04 -0.58 -15.20
N TRP A 954 -21.96 0.08 -15.61
CA TRP A 954 -20.59 -0.26 -15.24
C TRP A 954 -20.29 -0.01 -13.75
N LYS A 955 -20.83 1.07 -13.16
CA LYS A 955 -20.60 1.43 -11.75
C LYS A 955 -21.48 0.67 -10.75
N LYS A 956 -22.67 0.26 -11.16
CA LYS A 956 -23.67 -0.35 -10.28
C LYS A 956 -23.20 -1.58 -9.49
N PRO A 957 -22.47 -2.57 -10.06
CA PRO A 957 -22.24 -3.87 -9.41
C PRO A 957 -21.58 -3.79 -8.04
N LEU A 958 -20.63 -2.87 -7.83
CA LEU A 958 -19.88 -2.74 -6.58
C LEU A 958 -20.23 -1.48 -5.77
N SER A 959 -21.14 -0.63 -6.26
CA SER A 959 -21.49 0.65 -5.64
C SER A 959 -21.95 0.55 -4.17
N ASN A 960 -22.62 -0.53 -3.78
CA ASN A 960 -23.06 -0.75 -2.40
C ASN A 960 -21.94 -1.23 -1.46
N ILE A 961 -20.81 -1.68 -2.01
CA ILE A 961 -19.67 -2.21 -1.24
C ILE A 961 -18.56 -1.17 -1.18
N PHE A 962 -18.27 -0.55 -2.34
CA PHE A 962 -17.27 0.48 -2.54
C PHE A 962 -17.92 1.71 -3.18
N PRO A 963 -18.62 2.55 -2.39
CA PRO A 963 -19.28 3.73 -2.91
C PRO A 963 -18.28 4.77 -3.42
N GLU A 964 -18.58 5.43 -4.55
CA GLU A 964 -17.80 6.53 -5.12
C GLU A 964 -18.20 7.90 -4.56
N THR A 965 -19.46 8.04 -4.13
CA THR A 965 -20.04 9.27 -3.55
C THR A 965 -21.15 8.90 -2.58
N GLU A 966 -21.54 9.84 -1.73
CA GLU A 966 -22.78 9.78 -0.96
C GLU A 966 -23.82 10.75 -1.56
N GLU A 967 -25.09 10.35 -1.59
CA GLU A 967 -26.20 11.22 -2.01
C GLU A 967 -26.66 12.08 -0.83
N LYS A 968 -26.16 13.32 -0.77
CA LYS A 968 -26.59 14.32 0.20
C LYS A 968 -26.71 15.67 -0.50
N GLU A 969 -27.85 16.34 -0.35
CA GLU A 969 -27.99 17.72 -0.79
C GLU A 969 -27.12 18.60 0.12
N LEU A 970 -26.21 19.36 -0.50
CA LEU A 970 -25.30 20.26 0.21
C LEU A 970 -25.80 21.70 0.07
N GLU A 971 -25.74 22.46 1.16
CA GLU A 971 -25.98 23.91 1.07
C GLU A 971 -24.81 24.55 0.31
N ILE A 972 -25.13 25.20 -0.81
CA ILE A 972 -24.13 25.86 -1.66
C ILE A 972 -24.35 27.37 -1.71
N LYS A 973 -23.26 28.11 -1.75
CA LYS A 973 -23.25 29.54 -2.04
C LYS A 973 -21.99 29.91 -2.81
N ALA A 974 -22.16 30.54 -3.97
CA ALA A 974 -21.04 31.12 -4.70
C ALA A 974 -20.57 32.39 -3.98
N VAL A 975 -19.27 32.47 -3.70
CA VAL A 975 -18.64 33.63 -3.10
C VAL A 975 -17.60 34.25 -4.04
N ALA A 976 -17.45 35.56 -3.97
CA ALA A 976 -16.45 36.28 -4.76
C ALA A 976 -15.97 37.52 -3.97
N TRP A 977 -14.66 37.66 -3.83
CA TRP A 977 -14.03 38.82 -3.22
C TRP A 977 -12.85 39.29 -4.07
N ASP A 978 -13.02 40.45 -4.71
CA ASP A 978 -12.03 41.05 -5.60
C ASP A 978 -11.70 42.49 -5.15
N LYS A 979 -11.03 42.60 -4.00
CA LYS A 979 -10.56 43.90 -3.46
C LYS A 979 -9.04 43.97 -3.27
N GLY A 980 -8.34 42.90 -3.64
CA GLY A 980 -6.89 42.77 -3.53
C GLY A 980 -6.40 42.47 -2.10
N PRO A 981 -5.09 42.19 -1.95
CA PRO A 981 -4.51 41.83 -0.68
C PRO A 981 -4.43 43.02 0.28
N VAL A 982 -4.78 42.79 1.53
CA VAL A 982 -4.74 43.80 2.60
C VAL A 982 -3.32 43.98 3.12
N ALA A 983 -2.55 42.89 3.23
CA ALA A 983 -1.18 42.91 3.72
C ALA A 983 -0.13 43.10 2.59
N LYS A 984 0.97 43.79 2.93
CA LYS A 984 2.16 43.95 2.08
C LYS A 984 3.41 43.86 2.95
N ALA A 985 4.47 43.21 2.48
CA ALA A 985 5.72 43.14 3.22
C ALA A 985 6.36 44.53 3.34
N GLY A 986 6.70 44.94 4.56
CA GLY A 986 7.46 46.17 4.81
C GLY A 986 8.94 46.05 4.45
N THR A 987 9.47 44.83 4.39
CA THR A 987 10.90 44.55 4.14
C THR A 987 11.07 43.69 2.90
N LYS A 988 12.03 44.06 2.04
CA LYS A 988 12.40 43.25 0.87
C LYS A 988 13.46 42.21 1.23
N ILE A 989 13.24 40.96 0.85
CA ILE A 989 14.12 39.83 1.13
C ILE A 989 14.30 39.03 -0.15
N ALA A 990 15.50 39.10 -0.73
CA ALA A 990 15.79 38.50 -2.03
C ALA A 990 15.59 36.96 -2.06
N LYS A 991 15.80 36.29 -0.93
CA LYS A 991 15.60 34.85 -0.77
C LYS A 991 14.96 34.56 0.60
N PRO A 992 13.61 34.61 0.71
CA PRO A 992 12.94 34.37 1.98
C PRO A 992 13.20 32.95 2.46
N ARG A 993 13.36 32.79 3.77
CA ARG A 993 13.53 31.48 4.40
C ARG A 993 12.17 30.90 4.79
N VAL A 994 11.96 29.64 4.38
CA VAL A 994 10.78 28.84 4.69
C VAL A 994 11.17 27.77 5.68
N LEU A 995 10.51 27.73 6.84
CA LEU A 995 10.63 26.62 7.79
C LEU A 995 9.50 25.62 7.56
N ILE A 996 9.86 24.36 7.37
CA ILE A 996 8.94 23.22 7.29
C ILE A 996 9.25 22.29 8.48
N PRO A 997 8.48 22.35 9.58
CA PRO A 997 8.61 21.37 10.64
C PRO A 997 8.05 20.01 10.18
N VAL A 998 8.77 18.94 10.51
CA VAL A 998 8.47 17.55 10.17
C VAL A 998 8.20 16.79 11.45
N PHE A 999 7.01 16.24 11.57
CA PHE A 999 6.56 15.45 12.72
C PHE A 999 6.43 13.97 12.33
N PRO A 1000 6.37 13.04 13.29
CA PRO A 1000 6.01 11.67 12.97
C PRO A 1000 4.71 11.59 12.16
N GLY A 1001 4.76 10.97 10.99
CA GLY A 1001 3.64 10.86 10.04
C GLY A 1001 3.52 12.00 9.02
N THR A 1002 4.34 13.06 9.10
CA THR A 1002 4.50 14.02 7.99
C THR A 1002 5.10 13.30 6.77
N ASN A 1003 4.53 13.53 5.58
CA ASN A 1003 4.99 12.87 4.36
C ASN A 1003 5.01 13.75 3.09
N CYS A 1004 4.48 14.98 3.13
CA CYS A 1004 4.47 15.91 2.00
C CYS A 1004 5.61 16.95 2.04
N GLU A 1005 6.59 16.80 2.94
CA GLU A 1005 7.66 17.76 3.17
C GLU A 1005 8.59 17.93 1.97
N TYR A 1006 8.87 16.85 1.24
CA TYR A 1006 9.72 16.90 0.04
C TYR A 1006 9.03 17.60 -1.14
N ASP A 1007 7.75 17.30 -1.36
CA ASP A 1007 6.95 17.93 -2.41
C ASP A 1007 6.88 19.45 -2.17
N THR A 1008 6.59 19.82 -0.93
CA THR A 1008 6.52 21.21 -0.47
C THR A 1008 7.87 21.93 -0.60
N ALA A 1009 8.96 21.31 -0.14
CA ALA A 1009 10.29 21.91 -0.24
C ALA A 1009 10.66 22.20 -1.69
N ARG A 1010 10.44 21.23 -2.59
CA ARG A 1010 10.77 21.34 -4.01
C ARG A 1010 10.06 22.52 -4.70
N VAL A 1011 8.77 22.72 -4.43
CA VAL A 1011 8.02 23.83 -5.06
C VAL A 1011 8.42 25.20 -4.52
N PHE A 1012 8.76 25.31 -3.23
CA PHE A 1012 9.30 26.56 -2.67
C PHE A 1012 10.71 26.87 -3.18
N GLU A 1013 11.57 25.87 -3.30
CA GLU A 1013 12.90 26.04 -3.90
C GLU A 1013 12.81 26.45 -5.37
N LYS A 1014 11.90 25.84 -6.15
CA LYS A 1014 11.62 26.24 -7.55
C LYS A 1014 11.08 27.67 -7.64
N ALA A 1015 10.30 28.11 -6.65
CA ALA A 1015 9.82 29.49 -6.52
C ALA A 1015 10.92 30.48 -6.08
N GLY A 1016 12.11 30.00 -5.69
CA GLY A 1016 13.28 30.82 -5.35
C GLY A 1016 13.55 30.96 -3.85
N ALA A 1017 12.82 30.27 -2.97
CA ALA A 1017 13.01 30.36 -1.52
C ALA A 1017 14.23 29.57 -1.01
N GLN A 1018 14.67 29.84 0.22
CA GLN A 1018 15.55 28.94 0.97
C GLN A 1018 14.69 28.10 1.91
N VAL A 1019 14.63 26.80 1.70
CA VAL A 1019 13.85 25.90 2.56
C VAL A 1019 14.73 25.28 3.64
N ASP A 1020 14.18 25.21 4.84
CA ASP A 1020 14.75 24.51 5.99
C ASP A 1020 13.72 23.49 6.50
N THR A 1021 13.99 22.21 6.32
CA THR A 1021 13.18 21.11 6.87
C THR A 1021 13.74 20.69 8.23
N PHE A 1022 12.88 20.63 9.25
CA PHE A 1022 13.30 20.36 10.63
C PHE A 1022 12.51 19.21 11.25
N VAL A 1023 13.19 18.12 11.60
CA VAL A 1023 12.58 16.97 12.29
C VAL A 1023 12.43 17.27 13.78
N PHE A 1024 11.20 17.23 14.28
CA PHE A 1024 10.92 17.34 15.71
C PHE A 1024 11.15 15.98 16.39
N ARG A 1025 12.06 15.92 17.36
CA ARG A 1025 12.37 14.70 18.10
C ARG A 1025 11.58 14.62 19.41
N ASN A 1026 11.03 13.46 19.69
CA ASN A 1026 10.17 13.22 20.85
C ASN A 1026 10.41 11.87 21.55
N LEU A 1027 11.54 11.19 21.30
CA LEU A 1027 11.87 9.92 21.96
C LEU A 1027 12.06 10.06 23.47
N THR A 1028 12.67 11.16 23.93
CA THR A 1028 12.96 11.43 25.34
C THR A 1028 12.56 12.86 25.74
N ALA A 1029 12.39 13.11 27.04
CA ALA A 1029 12.13 14.46 27.55
C ALA A 1029 13.19 15.48 27.09
N ALA A 1030 14.46 15.08 27.12
CA ALA A 1030 15.58 15.93 26.67
C ALA A 1030 15.54 16.21 25.16
N ASP A 1031 15.03 15.29 24.35
CA ASP A 1031 14.85 15.50 22.91
C ASP A 1031 13.71 16.47 22.62
N ILE A 1032 12.61 16.40 23.40
CA ILE A 1032 11.48 17.34 23.31
C ILE A 1032 11.98 18.76 23.61
N ASP A 1033 12.66 18.97 24.73
CA ASP A 1033 13.15 20.29 25.14
C ASP A 1033 14.11 20.89 24.10
N LYS A 1034 15.08 20.10 23.62
CA LYS A 1034 16.00 20.53 22.56
C LYS A 1034 15.28 20.85 21.25
N SER A 1035 14.25 20.08 20.91
CA SER A 1035 13.50 20.30 19.67
C SER A 1035 12.65 21.57 19.74
N LEU A 1036 12.07 21.88 20.91
CA LEU A 1036 11.36 23.13 21.14
C LEU A 1036 12.28 24.34 21.01
N ASP A 1037 13.45 24.30 21.66
CA ASP A 1037 14.46 25.37 21.59
C ASP A 1037 14.93 25.64 20.14
N GLU A 1038 15.19 24.57 19.39
CA GLU A 1038 15.64 24.67 18.01
C GLU A 1038 14.51 25.16 17.08
N LEU A 1039 13.28 24.70 17.31
CA LEU A 1039 12.11 25.15 16.57
C LEU A 1039 11.92 26.67 16.71
N ILE A 1040 11.99 27.20 17.93
CA ILE A 1040 11.87 28.65 18.22
C ILE A 1040 12.94 29.43 17.44
N LYS A 1041 14.21 29.03 17.54
CA LYS A 1041 15.31 29.69 16.82
C LYS A 1041 15.09 29.70 15.32
N ARG A 1042 14.55 28.62 14.75
CA ARG A 1042 14.28 28.51 13.32
C ARG A 1042 13.10 29.37 12.89
N ILE A 1043 12.03 29.45 13.68
CA ILE A 1043 10.89 30.36 13.44
C ILE A 1043 11.37 31.82 13.47
N ASP A 1044 12.18 32.19 14.47
CA ASP A 1044 12.75 33.54 14.61
C ASP A 1044 13.67 33.92 13.43
N ASN A 1045 14.25 32.95 12.72
CA ASN A 1045 15.11 33.16 11.56
C ASN A 1045 14.39 32.98 10.20
N SER A 1046 13.10 32.67 10.19
CA SER A 1046 12.34 32.39 8.96
C SER A 1046 11.31 33.48 8.66
N GLN A 1047 10.93 33.62 7.38
CA GLN A 1047 9.90 34.56 6.92
C GLN A 1047 8.57 33.86 6.69
N ILE A 1048 8.63 32.57 6.35
CA ILE A 1048 7.48 31.74 6.05
C ILE A 1048 7.54 30.52 6.97
N LEU A 1049 6.42 30.21 7.63
CA LEU A 1049 6.20 28.95 8.30
C LEU A 1049 5.22 28.13 7.47
N MET A 1050 5.60 26.92 7.08
CA MET A 1050 4.80 26.05 6.23
C MET A 1050 4.53 24.72 6.91
N PHE A 1051 3.25 24.41 7.13
CA PHE A 1051 2.81 23.10 7.62
C PHE A 1051 2.41 22.21 6.44
N PRO A 1052 3.19 21.14 6.15
CA PRO A 1052 2.91 20.23 5.05
C PRO A 1052 1.76 19.29 5.37
N GLY A 1053 1.25 18.62 4.34
CA GLY A 1053 0.32 17.50 4.50
C GLY A 1053 0.98 16.24 5.07
N GLY A 1054 0.14 15.28 5.45
CA GLY A 1054 0.54 13.99 6.00
C GLY A 1054 -0.50 13.43 6.96
N PHE A 1055 -0.05 12.52 7.81
CA PHE A 1055 -0.84 11.87 8.84
C PHE A 1055 -0.13 12.07 10.18
N SER A 1056 0.02 13.32 10.65
CA SER A 1056 0.75 13.59 11.89
C SER A 1056 0.19 12.72 13.03
N ALA A 1057 1.04 11.94 13.69
CA ALA A 1057 0.64 10.98 14.71
C ALA A 1057 -0.44 9.98 14.22
N GLY A 1058 -0.44 9.61 12.94
CA GLY A 1058 -1.45 8.74 12.34
C GLY A 1058 -2.87 9.30 12.39
N ASP A 1059 -3.03 10.61 12.58
CA ASP A 1059 -4.29 11.32 12.83
C ASP A 1059 -5.01 10.92 14.13
N GLU A 1060 -4.28 10.35 15.09
CA GLU A 1060 -4.78 9.93 16.40
C GLU A 1060 -4.33 10.87 17.54
N PRO A 1061 -5.10 11.00 18.64
CA PRO A 1061 -6.46 10.50 18.86
C PRO A 1061 -7.53 11.36 18.17
N ASP A 1062 -8.37 10.76 17.29
CA ASP A 1062 -9.45 11.40 16.49
C ASP A 1062 -9.22 12.89 16.18
N GLY A 1063 -8.43 13.20 15.17
CA GLY A 1063 -8.33 14.56 14.64
C GLY A 1063 -6.95 14.86 14.10
N SER A 1064 -6.83 14.84 12.77
CA SER A 1064 -5.61 15.18 12.06
C SER A 1064 -5.04 16.55 12.49
N GLY A 1065 -3.73 16.65 12.74
CA GLY A 1065 -3.06 17.91 13.10
C GLY A 1065 -3.09 18.29 14.58
N LYS A 1066 -3.75 17.51 15.46
CA LYS A 1066 -3.73 17.72 16.94
C LYS A 1066 -2.31 17.71 17.51
N PHE A 1067 -1.49 16.75 17.10
CA PHE A 1067 -0.10 16.63 17.56
C PHE A 1067 0.71 17.91 17.27
N ILE A 1068 0.54 18.48 16.07
CA ILE A 1068 1.16 19.74 15.66
C ILE A 1068 0.63 20.89 16.53
N ALA A 1069 -0.70 20.98 16.69
CA ALA A 1069 -1.33 22.03 17.48
C ALA A 1069 -0.85 22.03 18.95
N THR A 1070 -0.67 20.84 19.55
CA THR A 1070 -0.15 20.69 20.93
C THR A 1070 1.26 21.29 21.08
N ILE A 1071 2.15 21.06 20.12
CA ILE A 1071 3.53 21.61 20.15
C ILE A 1071 3.49 23.13 20.02
N PHE A 1072 2.69 23.66 19.09
CA PHE A 1072 2.61 25.10 18.83
C PHE A 1072 1.81 25.89 19.87
N ARG A 1073 1.09 25.21 20.78
CA ARG A 1073 0.47 25.82 21.96
C ARG A 1073 1.45 26.05 23.11
N ASN A 1074 2.67 25.49 23.05
CA ASN A 1074 3.72 25.84 24.00
C ASN A 1074 3.95 27.36 23.99
N GLY A 1075 4.00 27.99 25.17
CA GLY A 1075 4.03 29.44 25.32
C GLY A 1075 5.14 30.12 24.50
N TYR A 1076 6.35 29.57 24.53
CA TYR A 1076 7.49 30.15 23.81
C TYR A 1076 7.39 29.97 22.29
N VAL A 1077 6.90 28.82 21.82
CA VAL A 1077 6.67 28.57 20.39
C VAL A 1077 5.57 29.51 19.87
N LYS A 1078 4.48 29.63 20.63
CA LYS A 1078 3.38 30.56 20.35
C LYS A 1078 3.90 31.99 20.22
N ASP A 1079 4.71 32.46 21.17
CA ASP A 1079 5.26 33.83 21.15
C ASP A 1079 6.11 34.08 19.90
N SER A 1080 6.92 33.10 19.48
CA SER A 1080 7.73 33.21 18.25
C SER A 1080 6.87 33.27 16.99
N VAL A 1081 5.81 32.46 16.89
CA VAL A 1081 4.85 32.52 15.76
C VAL A 1081 4.09 33.85 15.75
N MET A 1082 3.63 34.33 16.90
CA MET A 1082 2.93 35.62 16.96
C MET A 1082 3.88 36.79 16.65
N ASN A 1083 5.16 36.69 17.01
CA ASN A 1083 6.18 37.66 16.62
C ASN A 1083 6.42 37.66 15.10
N LEU A 1084 6.46 36.48 14.47
CA LEU A 1084 6.55 36.33 13.01
C LEU A 1084 5.42 37.09 12.31
N LEU A 1085 4.17 36.92 12.77
CA LEU A 1085 3.00 37.58 12.18
C LEU A 1085 2.93 39.07 12.54
N ASN A 1086 3.02 39.43 13.81
CA ASN A 1086 2.68 40.79 14.28
C ASN A 1086 3.80 41.81 14.05
N ASN A 1087 5.07 41.38 14.05
CA ASN A 1087 6.21 42.32 14.04
C ASN A 1087 7.15 42.15 12.84
N ARG A 1088 7.01 41.07 12.05
CA ARG A 1088 7.96 40.71 10.99
C ARG A 1088 7.32 40.50 9.62
N ASP A 1089 6.03 40.83 9.49
CA ASP A 1089 5.24 40.66 8.27
C ASP A 1089 5.25 39.24 7.69
N GLY A 1090 5.49 38.21 8.51
CA GLY A 1090 5.64 36.84 8.04
C GLY A 1090 4.37 36.24 7.46
N LEU A 1091 4.54 35.15 6.70
CA LEU A 1091 3.44 34.38 6.13
C LEU A 1091 3.37 32.97 6.74
N ILE A 1092 2.16 32.41 6.79
CA ILE A 1092 1.95 31.02 7.21
C ILE A 1092 1.08 30.31 6.17
N LEU A 1093 1.49 29.10 5.79
CA LEU A 1093 0.74 28.23 4.88
C LEU A 1093 0.51 26.87 5.55
N GLY A 1094 -0.69 26.32 5.39
CA GLY A 1094 -1.01 24.96 5.81
C GLY A 1094 -1.79 24.25 4.71
N ILE A 1095 -1.31 23.07 4.31
CA ILE A 1095 -1.98 22.25 3.29
C ILE A 1095 -2.37 20.90 3.90
N CYS A 1096 -3.61 20.46 3.67
CA CYS A 1096 -4.17 19.22 4.20
C CYS A 1096 -4.00 19.12 5.73
N ASN A 1097 -3.11 18.26 6.23
CA ASN A 1097 -2.73 18.16 7.64
C ASN A 1097 -2.28 19.49 8.26
N GLY A 1098 -1.57 20.31 7.48
CA GLY A 1098 -1.23 21.66 7.90
C GLY A 1098 -2.44 22.58 8.06
N PHE A 1099 -3.46 22.47 7.19
CA PHE A 1099 -4.69 23.25 7.33
C PHE A 1099 -5.45 22.86 8.60
N GLN A 1100 -5.53 21.56 8.87
CA GLN A 1100 -6.13 21.04 10.10
C GLN A 1100 -5.43 21.56 11.35
N ALA A 1101 -4.09 21.59 11.36
CA ALA A 1101 -3.32 22.20 12.44
C ALA A 1101 -3.60 23.72 12.61
N LEU A 1102 -3.70 24.47 11.51
CA LEU A 1102 -4.01 25.91 11.56
C LEU A 1102 -5.39 26.21 12.13
N ILE A 1103 -6.39 25.40 11.79
CA ILE A 1103 -7.75 25.49 12.37
C ILE A 1103 -7.70 25.21 13.87
N LYS A 1104 -7.05 24.12 14.30
CA LYS A 1104 -6.96 23.72 15.72
C LYS A 1104 -6.12 24.67 16.58
N LEU A 1105 -5.25 25.48 15.97
CA LEU A 1105 -4.51 26.54 16.63
C LEU A 1105 -5.31 27.85 16.79
N GLY A 1106 -6.44 28.00 16.09
CA GLY A 1106 -7.19 29.25 16.02
C GLY A 1106 -6.59 30.28 15.05
N LEU A 1107 -5.42 29.99 14.46
CA LEU A 1107 -4.80 30.82 13.43
C LEU A 1107 -5.73 31.01 12.24
N LEU A 1108 -6.54 29.99 11.93
CA LEU A 1108 -7.69 30.13 11.05
C LEU A 1108 -8.97 29.88 11.86
N PRO A 1109 -10.00 30.73 11.71
CA PRO A 1109 -10.07 31.90 10.83
C PRO A 1109 -9.57 33.21 11.45
N HIS A 1110 -8.90 33.20 12.61
CA HIS A 1110 -8.75 34.43 13.43
C HIS A 1110 -7.43 35.20 13.23
N GLY A 1111 -6.37 34.54 12.76
CA GLY A 1111 -5.04 35.13 12.56
C GLY A 1111 -4.13 35.12 13.80
N GLU A 1112 -4.53 34.46 14.88
CA GLU A 1112 -3.77 34.37 16.13
C GLU A 1112 -3.90 32.99 16.79
N ILE A 1113 -2.86 32.52 17.49
CA ILE A 1113 -2.94 31.27 18.26
C ILE A 1113 -3.76 31.47 19.52
N ARG A 1114 -4.90 30.78 19.62
CA ARG A 1114 -5.82 30.89 20.76
C ARG A 1114 -6.58 29.59 21.03
N GLU A 1115 -7.29 29.55 22.15
CA GLU A 1115 -8.18 28.43 22.46
C GLU A 1115 -9.38 28.42 21.51
N ILE A 1116 -9.81 27.22 21.12
CA ILE A 1116 -10.93 26.98 20.22
C ILE A 1116 -12.22 27.04 21.02
N SER A 1117 -13.22 27.79 20.54
CA SER A 1117 -14.56 27.84 21.13
C SER A 1117 -15.49 26.80 20.47
N PRO A 1118 -16.62 26.44 21.10
CA PRO A 1118 -17.59 25.51 20.51
C PRO A 1118 -18.16 25.94 19.16
N GLU A 1119 -18.12 27.24 18.84
CA GLU A 1119 -18.65 27.83 17.61
C GLU A 1119 -17.61 27.93 16.48
N ASP A 1120 -16.33 27.70 16.79
CA ASP A 1120 -15.27 27.78 15.79
C ASP A 1120 -15.41 26.66 14.74
N PRO A 1121 -15.05 26.93 13.47
CA PRO A 1121 -15.11 25.93 12.42
C PRO A 1121 -14.13 24.78 12.69
N THR A 1122 -14.38 23.62 12.08
CA THR A 1122 -13.49 22.47 12.14
C THR A 1122 -13.33 21.78 10.79
N LEU A 1123 -12.33 20.90 10.72
CA LEU A 1123 -12.13 19.94 9.65
C LEU A 1123 -12.33 18.55 10.24
N THR A 1124 -13.17 17.74 9.61
CA THR A 1124 -13.61 16.44 10.15
C THR A 1124 -13.80 15.42 9.02
N PHE A 1125 -14.12 14.18 9.37
CA PHE A 1125 -14.46 13.10 8.43
C PHE A 1125 -15.32 13.57 7.25
N ASN A 1126 -14.91 13.12 6.06
CA ASN A 1126 -15.69 13.27 4.83
C ASN A 1126 -17.09 12.66 5.02
N HIS A 1127 -18.11 13.20 4.36
CA HIS A 1127 -19.48 12.64 4.41
C HIS A 1127 -19.51 11.13 4.04
N ILE A 1128 -18.82 10.75 2.96
CA ILE A 1128 -18.66 9.35 2.53
C ILE A 1128 -17.91 8.45 3.54
N GLY A 1129 -17.41 8.99 4.66
CA GLY A 1129 -16.76 8.28 5.78
C GLY A 1129 -15.61 7.35 5.39
N ARG A 1130 -14.84 7.72 4.36
CA ARG A 1130 -13.60 7.07 3.95
C ARG A 1130 -12.62 8.10 3.38
N HIS A 1131 -11.35 7.70 3.28
CA HIS A 1131 -10.33 8.44 2.52
C HIS A 1131 -10.74 8.58 1.05
N VAL A 1132 -10.48 9.76 0.47
CA VAL A 1132 -10.72 10.05 -0.94
C VAL A 1132 -9.47 10.64 -1.56
N SER A 1133 -8.92 9.98 -2.57
CA SER A 1133 -7.80 10.41 -3.39
C SER A 1133 -8.20 10.51 -4.86
N LYS A 1134 -8.24 11.74 -5.39
CA LYS A 1134 -8.54 12.03 -6.82
C LYS A 1134 -8.00 13.42 -7.20
N ILE A 1135 -8.24 13.84 -8.44
CA ILE A 1135 -8.12 15.24 -8.81
C ILE A 1135 -9.52 15.89 -8.68
N ALA A 1136 -9.60 17.08 -8.08
CA ALA A 1136 -10.84 17.84 -7.97
C ALA A 1136 -10.69 19.20 -8.66
N ALA A 1137 -11.78 19.69 -9.24
CA ALA A 1137 -11.83 21.04 -9.76
C ALA A 1137 -12.09 22.02 -8.61
N THR A 1138 -11.27 23.06 -8.54
CA THR A 1138 -11.35 24.13 -7.55
C THR A 1138 -11.36 25.48 -8.27
N LYS A 1139 -11.94 26.48 -7.62
CA LYS A 1139 -12.00 27.85 -8.12
C LYS A 1139 -11.43 28.81 -7.08
N ILE A 1140 -10.63 29.78 -7.53
CA ILE A 1140 -10.19 30.90 -6.67
C ILE A 1140 -11.36 31.86 -6.48
N THR A 1141 -11.75 32.12 -5.24
CA THR A 1141 -12.92 32.96 -4.91
C THR A 1141 -12.57 34.25 -4.21
N SER A 1142 -11.34 34.37 -3.69
CA SER A 1142 -10.88 35.59 -3.03
C SER A 1142 -9.43 35.89 -3.37
N ASN A 1143 -9.14 37.17 -3.64
CA ASN A 1143 -7.79 37.71 -3.75
C ASN A 1143 -7.35 38.51 -2.49
N LEU A 1144 -8.02 38.30 -1.35
CA LEU A 1144 -7.65 38.91 -0.05
C LEU A 1144 -6.22 38.55 0.37
N SER A 1145 -5.75 37.35 0.00
CA SER A 1145 -4.47 36.82 0.46
C SER A 1145 -3.33 37.11 -0.51
N PRO A 1146 -2.14 37.51 -0.02
CA PRO A 1146 -0.94 37.60 -0.86
C PRO A 1146 -0.57 36.29 -1.53
N TRP A 1147 -0.99 35.14 -0.98
CA TRP A 1147 -0.80 33.81 -1.55
C TRP A 1147 -1.49 33.60 -2.91
N PHE A 1148 -2.46 34.45 -3.29
CA PHE A 1148 -3.14 34.39 -4.59
C PHE A 1148 -2.81 35.59 -5.50
N SER A 1149 -1.72 36.31 -5.23
CA SER A 1149 -1.34 37.52 -5.99
C SER A 1149 -0.93 37.27 -7.45
N GLN A 1150 -0.73 36.02 -7.86
CA GLN A 1150 -0.37 35.62 -9.23
C GLN A 1150 -1.53 34.93 -9.99
N VAL A 1151 -2.74 34.91 -9.43
CA VAL A 1151 -3.93 34.33 -10.06
C VAL A 1151 -5.13 35.26 -9.94
N GLU A 1152 -6.17 35.02 -10.73
CA GLU A 1152 -7.37 35.83 -10.78
C GLU A 1152 -8.57 35.16 -10.09
N VAL A 1153 -9.46 35.96 -9.51
CA VAL A 1153 -10.73 35.47 -8.96
C VAL A 1153 -11.58 34.87 -10.09
N GLY A 1154 -12.09 33.67 -9.89
CA GLY A 1154 -12.84 32.88 -10.87
C GLY A 1154 -12.01 31.85 -11.62
N GLN A 1155 -10.67 31.91 -11.55
CA GLN A 1155 -9.79 30.96 -12.22
C GLN A 1155 -9.95 29.54 -11.65
N MET A 1156 -10.12 28.56 -12.53
CA MET A 1156 -10.28 27.15 -12.18
C MET A 1156 -8.96 26.38 -12.26
N HIS A 1157 -8.78 25.46 -11.33
CA HIS A 1157 -7.60 24.58 -11.24
C HIS A 1157 -8.02 23.16 -10.88
N MET A 1158 -7.33 22.18 -11.47
CA MET A 1158 -7.47 20.76 -11.20
C MET A 1158 -6.41 20.36 -10.16
N VAL A 1159 -6.83 20.22 -8.91
CA VAL A 1159 -5.94 20.08 -7.75
C VAL A 1159 -6.02 18.66 -7.20
N PRO A 1160 -4.90 17.99 -6.92
CA PRO A 1160 -4.89 16.73 -6.19
C PRO A 1160 -5.50 16.86 -4.80
N ILE A 1161 -6.33 15.91 -4.42
CA ILE A 1161 -6.82 15.76 -3.04
C ILE A 1161 -6.50 14.35 -2.57
N SER A 1162 -6.24 14.21 -1.27
CA SER A 1162 -6.01 12.92 -0.63
C SER A 1162 -6.23 13.09 0.88
N HIS A 1163 -7.45 12.86 1.36
CA HIS A 1163 -7.79 13.02 2.78
C HIS A 1163 -9.01 12.20 3.20
N GLY A 1164 -9.01 11.72 4.44
CA GLY A 1164 -10.19 11.16 5.13
C GLY A 1164 -10.97 12.18 5.96
N GLU A 1165 -10.29 13.23 6.42
CA GLU A 1165 -10.84 14.26 7.33
C GLU A 1165 -10.77 15.68 6.72
N GLY A 1166 -11.25 15.84 5.49
CA GLY A 1166 -11.17 17.12 4.77
C GLY A 1166 -12.41 17.99 4.82
N ARG A 1167 -13.48 17.56 5.49
CA ARG A 1167 -14.78 18.26 5.45
C ARG A 1167 -14.73 19.52 6.31
N PHE A 1168 -14.81 20.69 5.68
CA PHE A 1168 -14.97 21.95 6.38
C PHE A 1168 -16.40 22.07 6.92
N ALA A 1169 -16.53 22.14 8.25
CA ALA A 1169 -17.80 22.24 8.97
C ALA A 1169 -17.82 23.53 9.80
N ALA A 1170 -18.86 24.34 9.61
CA ALA A 1170 -19.02 25.62 10.29
C ALA A 1170 -20.50 25.99 10.39
N SER A 1171 -20.87 26.80 11.39
CA SER A 1171 -22.23 27.33 11.47
C SER A 1171 -22.50 28.33 10.34
N ARG A 1172 -23.78 28.57 10.04
CA ARG A 1172 -24.19 29.54 9.04
C ARG A 1172 -23.70 30.96 9.34
N GLU A 1173 -23.68 31.34 10.60
CA GLU A 1173 -23.18 32.64 11.07
C GLU A 1173 -21.68 32.78 10.80
N VAL A 1174 -20.90 31.73 11.06
CA VAL A 1174 -19.46 31.70 10.77
C VAL A 1174 -19.22 31.81 9.27
N LEU A 1175 -19.94 31.03 8.45
CA LEU A 1175 -19.80 31.09 6.98
C LEU A 1175 -20.11 32.48 6.42
N GLN A 1176 -21.18 33.12 6.91
CA GLN A 1176 -21.53 34.50 6.54
C GLN A 1176 -20.45 35.51 6.96
N GLN A 1177 -19.84 35.31 8.13
CA GLN A 1177 -18.77 36.17 8.61
C GLN A 1177 -17.49 36.01 7.76
N LEU A 1178 -17.15 34.77 7.38
CA LEU A 1178 -16.02 34.48 6.49
C LEU A 1178 -16.23 35.10 5.10
N GLU A 1179 -17.42 34.95 4.52
CA GLU A 1179 -17.77 35.57 3.24
C GLU A 1179 -17.67 37.10 3.32
N LYS A 1180 -18.27 37.71 4.34
CA LYS A 1180 -18.26 39.17 4.53
C LYS A 1180 -16.84 39.74 4.62
N ASN A 1181 -15.93 38.97 5.21
CA ASN A 1181 -14.53 39.33 5.36
C ASN A 1181 -13.67 38.95 4.13
N GLY A 1182 -14.22 38.24 3.14
CA GLY A 1182 -13.47 37.75 1.98
C GLY A 1182 -12.52 36.58 2.31
N GLN A 1183 -12.75 35.87 3.42
CA GLN A 1183 -11.84 34.83 3.92
C GLN A 1183 -11.99 33.48 3.24
N ILE A 1184 -13.09 33.23 2.51
CA ILE A 1184 -13.26 32.03 1.69
C ILE A 1184 -12.41 32.17 0.42
N ALA A 1185 -11.28 31.46 0.39
CA ALA A 1185 -10.24 31.64 -0.61
C ALA A 1185 -10.44 30.78 -1.86
N THR A 1186 -10.88 29.53 -1.65
CA THR A 1186 -11.14 28.58 -2.73
C THR A 1186 -12.38 27.73 -2.44
N GLN A 1187 -13.09 27.38 -3.51
CA GLN A 1187 -14.26 26.49 -3.45
C GLN A 1187 -14.12 25.31 -4.42
N TYR A 1188 -14.67 24.15 -4.07
CA TYR A 1188 -14.89 23.05 -4.99
C TYR A 1188 -15.95 23.42 -6.03
N VAL A 1189 -15.70 23.05 -7.28
CA VAL A 1189 -16.60 23.30 -8.41
C VAL A 1189 -16.77 22.05 -9.26
N ASP A 1190 -17.86 22.00 -10.01
CA ASP A 1190 -18.01 21.01 -11.06
C ASP A 1190 -17.09 21.33 -12.26
N LEU A 1191 -17.09 20.45 -13.28
CA LEU A 1191 -16.27 20.65 -14.48
C LEU A 1191 -16.74 21.82 -15.38
N LYS A 1192 -17.93 22.39 -15.13
CA LYS A 1192 -18.41 23.61 -15.80
C LYS A 1192 -17.97 24.88 -15.05
N GLY A 1193 -17.52 24.72 -13.80
CA GLY A 1193 -17.14 25.80 -12.91
C GLY A 1193 -18.25 26.25 -11.97
N ASP A 1194 -19.41 25.59 -11.95
CA ASP A 1194 -20.46 25.90 -10.99
C ASP A 1194 -20.08 25.35 -9.61
N ILE A 1195 -20.54 25.99 -8.52
CA ILE A 1195 -20.23 25.52 -7.16
C ILE A 1195 -20.74 24.09 -6.98
N ALA A 1196 -19.87 23.21 -6.49
CA ALA A 1196 -20.18 21.81 -6.36
C ALA A 1196 -21.33 21.57 -5.37
N SER A 1197 -22.43 21.00 -5.87
CA SER A 1197 -23.64 20.66 -5.08
C SER A 1197 -23.77 19.17 -4.77
N ASP A 1198 -22.83 18.35 -5.24
CA ASP A 1198 -22.86 16.89 -5.15
C ASP A 1198 -21.54 16.35 -4.58
N GLY A 1199 -21.56 15.13 -4.06
CA GLY A 1199 -20.38 14.48 -3.48
C GLY A 1199 -19.31 14.04 -4.49
N LEU A 1200 -19.60 14.04 -5.80
CA LEU A 1200 -18.61 13.71 -6.83
C LEU A 1200 -17.65 14.88 -7.07
N SER A 1201 -18.20 16.10 -7.09
CA SER A 1201 -17.49 17.37 -7.30
C SER A 1201 -17.05 18.02 -5.99
N ASN A 1202 -17.79 17.79 -4.89
CA ASN A 1202 -17.43 18.15 -3.51
C ASN A 1202 -17.06 16.87 -2.72
N PRO A 1203 -15.80 16.40 -2.85
CA PRO A 1203 -15.40 15.04 -2.48
C PRO A 1203 -15.37 14.75 -0.97
N ASN A 1204 -15.32 15.80 -0.14
CA ASN A 1204 -15.43 15.68 1.33
C ASN A 1204 -16.79 16.12 1.87
N GLY A 1205 -17.61 16.78 1.05
CA GLY A 1205 -18.90 17.31 1.46
C GLY A 1205 -18.80 18.57 2.31
N SER A 1206 -17.78 19.41 2.09
CA SER A 1206 -17.59 20.66 2.84
C SER A 1206 -18.76 21.63 2.67
N GLU A 1207 -19.12 22.32 3.75
CA GLU A 1207 -20.18 23.34 3.76
C GLU A 1207 -19.84 24.49 2.81
N TRP A 1208 -20.82 24.96 2.04
CA TRP A 1208 -20.63 25.93 0.95
C TRP A 1208 -19.50 25.55 -0.03
N ALA A 1209 -19.17 24.26 -0.15
CA ALA A 1209 -18.06 23.76 -0.95
C ALA A 1209 -16.71 24.42 -0.64
N VAL A 1210 -16.49 24.89 0.60
CA VAL A 1210 -15.23 25.53 1.01
C VAL A 1210 -14.08 24.53 0.90
N GLU A 1211 -13.03 24.92 0.17
CA GLU A 1211 -11.81 24.12 0.02
C GLU A 1211 -10.64 24.72 0.80
N GLY A 1212 -10.61 26.04 0.94
CA GLY A 1212 -9.57 26.76 1.68
C GLY A 1212 -10.03 28.13 2.16
N ILE A 1213 -9.45 28.57 3.27
CA ILE A 1213 -9.75 29.85 3.92
C ILE A 1213 -8.47 30.58 4.35
N THR A 1214 -8.62 31.84 4.72
CA THR A 1214 -7.52 32.73 5.12
C THR A 1214 -7.78 33.42 6.45
N SER A 1215 -6.73 33.94 7.09
CA SER A 1215 -6.84 34.89 8.21
C SER A 1215 -7.49 36.21 7.73
N PRO A 1216 -7.98 37.07 8.64
CA PRO A 1216 -8.67 38.31 8.24
C PRO A 1216 -7.79 39.30 7.46
N ASP A 1217 -6.47 39.21 7.62
CA ASP A 1217 -5.45 40.00 6.91
C ASP A 1217 -4.86 39.28 5.68
N GLY A 1218 -5.27 38.03 5.43
CA GLY A 1218 -4.83 37.17 4.34
C GLY A 1218 -3.48 36.48 4.51
N ARG A 1219 -2.67 36.78 5.53
CA ARG A 1219 -1.27 36.28 5.65
C ARG A 1219 -1.16 34.80 6.00
N VAL A 1220 -2.17 34.25 6.66
CA VAL A 1220 -2.31 32.82 6.92
C VAL A 1220 -3.26 32.22 5.88
N LEU A 1221 -2.84 31.18 5.16
CA LEU A 1221 -3.67 30.42 4.22
C LEU A 1221 -3.71 28.95 4.65
N GLY A 1222 -4.92 28.39 4.68
CA GLY A 1222 -5.16 26.97 4.90
C GLY A 1222 -6.04 26.39 3.81
N LYS A 1223 -5.69 25.22 3.27
CA LYS A 1223 -6.48 24.55 2.22
C LYS A 1223 -6.29 23.03 2.21
N MET A 1224 -7.25 22.27 1.69
CA MET A 1224 -7.19 20.80 1.67
C MET A 1224 -6.49 20.20 0.46
N GLY A 1225 -6.69 20.78 -0.73
CA GLY A 1225 -6.09 20.35 -1.98
C GLY A 1225 -4.60 20.65 -2.03
N HIS A 1226 -3.83 19.65 -2.46
CA HIS A 1226 -2.37 19.64 -2.48
C HIS A 1226 -1.81 20.38 -3.70
N SER A 1227 -1.67 21.69 -3.58
CA SER A 1227 -1.07 22.53 -4.62
C SER A 1227 0.44 22.27 -4.80
N GLU A 1228 1.11 21.66 -3.83
CA GLU A 1228 2.52 21.26 -3.87
C GLU A 1228 2.76 20.00 -4.71
N ARG A 1229 1.73 19.17 -4.92
CA ARG A 1229 1.81 17.92 -5.68
C ARG A 1229 1.74 18.22 -7.18
N ILE A 1230 2.70 19.00 -7.67
CA ILE A 1230 2.80 19.44 -9.07
C ILE A 1230 4.21 19.25 -9.62
N GLY A 1231 4.31 19.16 -10.94
CA GLY A 1231 5.55 18.91 -11.66
C GLY A 1231 5.31 18.77 -13.16
N GLU A 1232 6.39 18.85 -13.94
CA GLU A 1232 6.32 18.71 -15.39
C GLU A 1232 6.04 17.25 -15.76
N GLY A 1233 5.08 17.07 -16.69
CA GLY A 1233 4.68 15.75 -17.19
C GLY A 1233 3.85 14.90 -16.22
N LEU A 1234 3.37 15.46 -15.10
CA LEU A 1234 2.46 14.77 -14.19
C LEU A 1234 1.02 14.75 -14.71
N TYR A 1235 0.26 13.74 -14.26
CA TYR A 1235 -1.20 13.61 -14.52
C TYR A 1235 -1.59 13.75 -16.00
N LYS A 1236 -0.81 13.15 -16.92
CA LYS A 1236 -0.99 13.32 -18.38
C LYS A 1236 -2.38 12.93 -18.89
N ASN A 1237 -3.09 12.06 -18.17
CA ASN A 1237 -4.46 11.67 -18.48
C ASN A 1237 -5.53 12.62 -17.92
N ILE A 1238 -5.17 13.67 -17.16
CA ILE A 1238 -6.10 14.65 -16.61
C ILE A 1238 -5.87 16.03 -17.24
N PRO A 1239 -6.80 16.54 -18.08
CA PRO A 1239 -6.67 17.88 -18.67
C PRO A 1239 -6.89 19.00 -17.62
N GLY A 1240 -6.63 20.25 -18.01
CA GLY A 1240 -6.84 21.46 -17.18
C GLY A 1240 -5.56 22.04 -16.57
N GLU A 1241 -5.62 23.27 -16.06
CA GLU A 1241 -4.53 23.91 -15.30
C GLU A 1241 -4.42 23.29 -13.91
N LYS A 1242 -3.22 23.08 -13.38
CA LYS A 1242 -2.98 22.50 -12.04
C LYS A 1242 -2.28 23.46 -11.08
N ASP A 1243 -1.55 24.45 -11.59
CA ASP A 1243 -0.73 25.32 -10.77
C ASP A 1243 -1.50 26.56 -10.30
N GLN A 1244 -1.81 26.62 -9.01
CA GLN A 1244 -2.46 27.77 -8.36
C GLN A 1244 -1.49 28.93 -8.04
N LYS A 1245 -0.19 28.79 -8.34
CA LYS A 1245 0.86 29.79 -8.14
C LYS A 1245 1.04 30.27 -6.70
N ILE A 1246 0.59 29.49 -5.71
CA ILE A 1246 0.60 29.93 -4.31
C ILE A 1246 2.04 30.08 -3.77
N PHE A 1247 2.94 29.17 -4.10
CA PHE A 1247 4.33 29.19 -3.64
C PHE A 1247 5.10 30.37 -4.23
N GLU A 1248 4.93 30.62 -5.53
CA GLU A 1248 5.51 31.77 -6.23
C GLU A 1248 4.97 33.09 -5.65
N SER A 1249 3.67 33.16 -5.38
CA SER A 1249 3.03 34.32 -4.76
C SER A 1249 3.57 34.60 -3.35
N GLY A 1250 3.73 33.56 -2.52
CA GLY A 1250 4.28 33.69 -1.16
C GLY A 1250 5.74 34.14 -1.14
N VAL A 1251 6.56 33.70 -2.09
CA VAL A 1251 7.95 34.17 -2.22
C VAL A 1251 7.99 35.63 -2.69
N LYS A 1252 7.23 35.98 -3.73
CA LYS A 1252 7.16 37.34 -4.30
C LYS A 1252 6.60 38.38 -3.34
N TYR A 1253 5.85 37.96 -2.32
CA TYR A 1253 5.36 38.87 -1.28
C TYR A 1253 6.52 39.65 -0.61
N PHE A 1254 7.71 39.06 -0.50
CA PHE A 1254 8.90 39.71 0.08
C PHE A 1254 9.75 40.49 -0.93
N GLY A 1255 9.25 40.77 -2.15
CA GLY A 1255 9.89 41.69 -3.10
C GLY A 1255 10.87 41.04 -4.07
#